data_AF-A0A2G2W4U7-F1
#
_entry.id   AF-A0A2G2W4U7-F1
#
_cell.length_a   1.000
_cell.length_b   1.000
_cell.length_c   1.000
_cell.angle_alpha   90.00
_cell.angle_beta   90.00
_cell.angle_gamma   90.00
#
_symmetry.space_group_name_H-M   'P 1'
#
loop_
_entity.id
_entity.type
_entity.pdbx_description
1 polymer ?
#
loop_
_entity_poly.entity_id
_entity_poly.type
_entity_poly.pdbx_seq_one_letter_code
_entity_poly.pdbx_strand_id
1 'polypeptide(L)'
;MYATITRPDISYAVQTLSQFMQSPKQSHWEAAVRVVRYLKGTIGQGVRLQAKVSTELICWCDSNWVACPNTRRSVIGYVIKFGESLISWKSKKQQTVSRSSAEAEYRSMASAVAEVTWLLGLFKELGVSIQLPIAVLSNSKTVMELAANTVFHERTKHIEIDCHFIRDKIKSGIIHTIYVPTQHQEADLLTKGLGHSQHHHLIGKLGVLNILHPQLEGGQMFTIKASDYCGPPNPRTLSWNKSTDCCSWDRVPCDEMTGQVIDLDLTCSGLQGKFHSNSSLFQLSSLKRLDLSHNDFSGSICGHIPSTVCNLKAMRVLDLGRNHLNGTIPQCLGEMSGLMILGLNNNSLSGTINTKNQLRIINLYGNKLKGKVPPSLINCIYLEFLDLGNNELNDTFPSWLGGLPDLQILSLRSKKLHGPISDSRTGNLFAQIRVIDLSSNGFSGTLPVSLFDNFQAMKTIGENSGTREYIAGDIFGSYANTLIVTTKGWDREFFRVLKTNIIINFSRNRFEDYLPSITGYHVGLRTLNLSHNCLEGGEIPQQLVSLTSLAVLNLSDNRLVGCIPKGKQFDTFENSSYQGNDGLRGLPLSKYCGGDDGVPQATTPVELDDDEEEEEEEGDLISWQAVLMGFGCGLVIGVSIIYLMLSTHYPV
;
A
#
# COMPACT_ATOMS: atom_id res chain seq x y z
N MET A 1 32.54 -19.11 19.25
CA MET A 1 32.96 -18.15 20.32
C MET A 1 33.56 -16.88 19.74
N TYR A 2 34.53 -16.92 18.83
CA TYR A 2 35.14 -15.68 18.28
C TYR A 2 34.18 -14.65 17.71
N ALA A 3 33.11 -15.06 17.03
CA ALA A 3 32.12 -14.13 16.50
C ALA A 3 31.46 -13.24 17.58
N THR A 4 31.32 -13.71 18.83
CA THR A 4 30.70 -12.90 19.90
C THR A 4 31.53 -11.69 20.33
N ILE A 5 32.80 -11.61 19.89
CA ILE A 5 33.71 -10.47 20.12
C ILE A 5 33.36 -9.29 19.22
N THR A 6 32.72 -9.52 18.08
CA THR A 6 32.29 -8.45 17.15
C THR A 6 30.78 -8.44 16.92
N ARG A 7 30.06 -9.45 17.44
CA ARG A 7 28.63 -9.67 17.29
C ARG A 7 27.95 -9.79 18.66
N PRO A 8 27.64 -8.67 19.34
CA PRO A 8 26.90 -8.69 20.59
C PRO A 8 25.50 -9.32 20.42
N ASP A 9 24.91 -9.18 19.24
CA ASP A 9 23.60 -9.69 18.82
C ASP A 9 23.44 -11.22 18.91
N ILE A 10 24.52 -11.98 18.76
CA ILE A 10 24.48 -13.45 18.92
C ILE A 10 25.00 -13.92 20.29
N SER A 11 25.46 -13.01 21.15
CA SER A 11 26.22 -13.36 22.35
C SER A 11 25.42 -14.23 23.30
N TYR A 12 24.15 -13.92 23.55
CA TYR A 12 23.28 -14.73 24.40
C TYR A 12 23.04 -16.14 23.82
N ALA A 13 22.74 -16.23 22.53
CA ALA A 13 22.48 -17.51 21.86
C ALA A 13 23.72 -18.42 21.87
N VAL A 14 24.88 -17.86 21.53
CA VAL A 14 26.17 -18.60 21.53
C VAL A 14 26.56 -18.99 22.95
N GLN A 15 26.38 -18.11 23.94
CA GLN A 15 26.63 -18.41 25.35
C GLN A 15 25.72 -19.54 25.84
N THR A 16 24.46 -19.55 25.44
CA THR A 16 23.51 -20.61 25.82
C THR A 16 23.92 -21.95 25.23
N LEU A 17 24.25 -21.98 23.94
CA LEU A 17 24.66 -23.20 23.24
C LEU A 17 26.00 -23.75 23.74
N SER A 18 26.94 -22.88 24.12
CA SER A 18 28.26 -23.30 24.58
C SER A 18 28.20 -24.17 25.85
N GLN A 19 27.12 -24.07 26.63
CA GLN A 19 26.90 -24.87 27.84
C GLN A 19 26.72 -26.37 27.53
N PHE A 20 26.37 -26.72 26.29
CA PHE A 20 26.07 -28.08 25.89
C PHE A 20 27.12 -28.69 24.98
N MET A 21 28.29 -28.04 24.79
CA MET A 21 29.34 -28.54 23.89
C MET A 21 29.87 -29.93 24.28
N GLN A 22 29.85 -30.26 25.57
CA GLN A 22 30.29 -31.57 26.08
C GLN A 22 29.30 -32.70 25.77
N SER A 23 28.00 -32.38 25.61
CA SER A 23 26.96 -33.37 25.32
C SER A 23 25.78 -32.71 24.58
N PRO A 24 25.95 -32.42 23.27
CA PRO A 24 24.93 -31.75 22.47
C PRO A 24 23.78 -32.70 22.14
N LYS A 25 22.55 -32.16 22.13
CA LYS A 25 21.33 -32.85 21.69
C LYS A 25 20.92 -32.30 20.32
N GLN A 26 20.01 -33.01 19.64
CA GLN A 26 19.48 -32.59 18.34
C GLN A 26 18.93 -31.14 18.36
N SER A 27 18.21 -30.76 19.42
CA SER A 27 17.70 -29.40 19.59
C SER A 27 18.81 -28.33 19.69
N HIS A 28 19.96 -28.68 20.29
CA HIS A 28 21.12 -27.79 20.34
C HIS A 28 21.77 -27.64 18.96
N TRP A 29 21.84 -28.73 18.19
CA TRP A 29 22.34 -28.71 16.82
C TRP A 29 21.49 -27.81 15.91
N GLU A 30 20.16 -27.96 15.97
CA GLU A 30 19.23 -27.13 15.22
C GLU A 30 19.36 -25.64 15.56
N ALA A 31 19.52 -25.33 16.86
CA ALA A 31 19.76 -23.96 17.31
C ALA A 31 21.12 -23.42 16.83
N ALA A 32 22.17 -24.23 16.83
CA ALA A 32 23.48 -23.84 16.29
C ALA A 32 23.40 -23.56 14.79
N VAL A 33 22.69 -24.40 14.02
CA VAL A 33 22.45 -24.18 12.59
C VAL A 33 21.70 -22.86 12.34
N ARG A 34 20.72 -22.50 13.19
CA ARG A 34 20.04 -21.19 13.11
C ARG A 34 21.02 -20.02 13.28
N VAL A 35 21.92 -20.10 14.26
CA VAL A 35 22.97 -19.07 14.45
C VAL A 35 23.88 -18.95 13.23
N VAL A 36 24.29 -20.08 12.64
CA VAL A 36 25.14 -20.07 11.43
C VAL A 36 24.39 -19.51 10.21
N ARG A 37 23.11 -19.85 10.02
CA ARG A 37 22.28 -19.26 8.95
C ARG A 37 22.11 -17.76 9.13
N TYR A 38 21.88 -17.31 10.36
CA TYR A 38 21.80 -15.89 10.69
C TYR A 38 23.10 -15.16 10.36
N LEU A 39 24.26 -15.71 10.76
CA LEU A 39 25.58 -15.17 10.39
C LEU A 39 25.80 -15.12 8.88
N LYS A 40 25.39 -16.16 8.14
CA LYS A 40 25.48 -16.19 6.67
C LYS A 40 24.60 -15.11 6.02
N GLY A 41 23.43 -14.81 6.58
CA GLY A 41 22.56 -13.72 6.11
C GLY A 41 23.06 -12.32 6.49
N THR A 42 23.99 -12.22 7.44
CA THR A 42 24.41 -10.95 8.06
C THR A 42 25.92 -10.74 8.01
N ILE A 43 26.57 -11.13 6.90
CA ILE A 43 28.03 -11.10 6.76
C ILE A 43 28.60 -9.68 6.96
N GLY A 44 27.86 -8.64 6.58
CA GLY A 44 28.28 -7.25 6.78
C GLY A 44 27.92 -6.66 8.13
N GLN A 45 27.24 -7.38 9.03
CA GLN A 45 26.90 -6.87 10.36
C GLN A 45 28.14 -6.77 11.26
N GLY A 46 28.35 -5.61 11.87
CA GLY A 46 29.38 -5.35 12.87
C GLY A 46 29.12 -4.09 13.68
N VAL A 47 29.86 -3.92 14.78
CA VAL A 47 29.79 -2.74 15.65
C VAL A 47 30.41 -1.53 14.94
N ARG A 48 29.68 -0.42 14.87
CA ARG A 48 30.19 0.86 14.37
C ARG A 48 30.67 1.73 15.53
N LEU A 49 31.96 2.08 15.50
CA LEU A 49 32.53 3.07 16.39
C LEU A 49 32.41 4.46 15.73
N GLN A 50 31.85 5.43 16.45
CA GLN A 50 31.70 6.79 15.98
C GLN A 50 32.85 7.68 16.45
N ALA A 51 33.27 8.63 15.61
CA ALA A 51 34.32 9.61 15.94
C ALA A 51 33.83 10.81 16.77
N LYS A 52 32.56 10.84 17.20
CA LYS A 52 31.91 12.01 17.80
C LYS A 52 32.27 12.18 19.29
N VAL A 53 32.21 13.43 19.76
CA VAL A 53 32.97 14.05 20.86
C VAL A 53 32.47 13.74 22.30
N SER A 54 31.39 12.97 22.49
CA SER A 54 30.92 12.70 23.87
C SER A 54 31.88 11.75 24.58
N THR A 55 32.42 12.19 25.72
CA THR A 55 33.26 11.39 26.62
C THR A 55 32.45 10.73 27.75
N GLU A 56 31.13 10.71 27.62
CA GLU A 56 30.24 10.09 28.60
C GLU A 56 30.38 8.56 28.56
N LEU A 57 30.55 7.95 29.72
CA LEU A 57 30.55 6.50 29.88
C LEU A 57 29.19 6.10 30.49
N ILE A 58 28.46 5.23 29.81
CA ILE A 58 27.13 4.77 30.24
C ILE A 58 27.10 3.25 30.26
N CYS A 59 26.51 2.67 31.30
CA CYS A 59 26.42 1.23 31.50
C CYS A 59 24.98 0.76 31.67
N TRP A 60 24.55 -0.24 30.91
CA TRP A 60 23.29 -0.96 31.10
C TRP A 60 23.59 -2.34 31.69
N CYS A 61 22.76 -2.79 32.64
CA CYS A 61 22.84 -4.13 33.20
C CYS A 61 21.46 -4.74 33.38
N ASP A 62 21.36 -6.05 33.10
CA ASP A 62 20.14 -6.83 33.24
C ASP A 62 20.46 -8.27 33.67
N SER A 63 19.46 -9.01 34.16
CA SER A 63 19.58 -10.45 34.34
C SER A 63 18.29 -11.17 33.99
N ASN A 64 18.42 -12.40 33.51
CA ASN A 64 17.30 -13.32 33.33
C ASN A 64 17.32 -14.37 34.45
N TRP A 65 16.44 -14.18 35.43
CA TRP A 65 16.37 -15.01 36.63
C TRP A 65 15.99 -16.46 36.31
N VAL A 66 16.75 -17.43 36.84
CA VAL A 66 16.50 -18.87 36.64
C VAL A 66 16.51 -19.29 35.15
N ALA A 67 17.21 -18.54 34.30
CA ALA A 67 17.26 -18.76 32.86
C ALA A 67 17.71 -20.17 32.45
N CYS A 68 18.60 -20.83 33.22
CA CYS A 68 19.02 -22.19 32.92
C CYS A 68 18.08 -23.21 33.57
N PRO A 69 17.30 -24.01 32.80
CA PRO A 69 16.34 -24.96 33.38
C PRO A 69 16.99 -26.06 34.22
N ASN A 70 18.23 -26.45 33.86
CA ASN A 70 18.95 -27.55 34.50
C ASN A 70 19.62 -27.14 35.82
N THR A 71 20.31 -25.99 35.82
CA THR A 71 21.08 -25.54 36.99
C THR A 71 20.34 -24.52 37.84
N ARG A 72 19.21 -24.01 37.34
CA ARG A 72 18.43 -22.91 37.93
C ARG A 72 19.22 -21.62 38.15
N ARG A 73 20.41 -21.51 37.53
CA ARG A 73 21.24 -20.30 37.58
C ARG A 73 20.75 -19.28 36.56
N SER A 74 20.79 -18.01 36.95
CA SER A 74 20.43 -16.88 36.09
C SER A 74 21.51 -16.59 35.05
N VAL A 75 21.16 -15.86 34.00
CA VAL A 75 22.11 -15.28 33.05
C VAL A 75 22.17 -13.77 33.29
N ILE A 76 23.36 -13.22 33.45
CA ILE A 76 23.59 -11.78 33.56
C ILE A 76 24.12 -11.23 32.23
N GLY A 77 23.85 -9.96 31.99
CA GLY A 77 24.40 -9.25 30.85
C GLY A 77 24.58 -7.77 31.14
N TYR A 78 25.58 -7.19 30.50
CA TYR A 78 25.83 -5.75 30.53
C TYR A 78 26.31 -5.24 29.18
N VAL A 79 26.07 -3.96 28.96
CA VAL A 79 26.47 -3.17 27.80
C VAL A 79 27.11 -1.88 28.33
N ILE A 80 28.28 -1.51 27.83
CA ILE A 80 28.97 -0.27 28.20
C ILE A 80 29.30 0.50 26.93
N LYS A 81 28.86 1.76 26.89
CA LYS A 81 29.09 2.68 25.79
C LYS A 81 29.97 3.85 26.22
N PHE A 82 30.87 4.24 25.34
CA PHE A 82 31.61 5.49 25.41
C PHE A 82 31.08 6.42 24.32
N GLY A 83 30.39 7.48 24.73
CA GLY A 83 29.48 8.23 23.88
C GLY A 83 28.39 7.32 23.32
N GLU A 84 28.21 7.32 22.00
CA GLU A 84 27.29 6.40 21.31
C GLU A 84 27.92 5.06 20.93
N SER A 85 29.23 4.88 21.16
CA SER A 85 29.96 3.70 20.68
C SER A 85 29.94 2.59 21.72
N LEU A 86 29.49 1.40 21.32
CA LEU A 86 29.60 0.19 22.13
C LEU A 86 31.06 -0.25 22.26
N ILE A 87 31.56 -0.35 23.49
CA ILE A 87 32.98 -0.68 23.75
C ILE A 87 33.19 -1.92 24.62
N SER A 88 32.22 -2.29 25.47
CA SER A 88 32.29 -3.53 26.25
C SER A 88 30.89 -4.12 26.43
N TRP A 89 30.78 -5.44 26.33
CA TRP A 89 29.54 -6.17 26.55
C TRP A 89 29.82 -7.59 27.04
N LYS A 90 28.83 -8.18 27.71
CA LYS A 90 28.94 -9.56 28.19
C LYS A 90 27.59 -10.23 28.33
N SER A 91 27.56 -11.51 28.02
CA SER A 91 26.50 -12.43 28.42
C SER A 91 27.15 -13.58 29.20
N LYS A 92 26.70 -13.86 30.42
CA LYS A 92 27.32 -14.89 31.26
C LYS A 92 26.33 -15.51 32.23
N LYS A 93 26.32 -16.85 32.30
CA LYS A 93 25.62 -17.59 33.36
C LYS A 93 26.27 -17.34 34.73
N GLN A 94 25.46 -17.06 35.74
CA GLN A 94 25.94 -16.90 37.12
C GLN A 94 26.60 -18.18 37.65
N GLN A 95 27.57 -18.02 38.55
CA GLN A 95 28.24 -19.15 39.21
C GLN A 95 27.38 -19.79 40.30
N THR A 96 26.53 -19.00 40.95
CA THR A 96 25.64 -19.41 42.03
C THR A 96 24.18 -19.24 41.62
N VAL A 97 23.27 -19.95 42.30
CA VAL A 97 21.83 -19.79 42.12
C VAL A 97 21.39 -18.56 42.91
N SER A 98 20.60 -17.68 42.27
CA SER A 98 19.98 -16.54 42.93
C SER A 98 18.59 -16.92 43.44
N ARG A 99 18.35 -16.66 44.72
CA ARG A 99 17.11 -16.95 45.46
C ARG A 99 15.97 -15.98 45.13
N SER A 100 16.26 -14.87 44.45
CA SER A 100 15.26 -13.93 43.94
C SER A 100 15.71 -13.27 42.63
N SER A 101 14.77 -12.67 41.90
CA SER A 101 15.08 -11.85 40.72
C SER A 101 15.92 -10.64 41.09
N ALA A 102 15.58 -9.95 42.18
CA ALA A 102 16.34 -8.81 42.70
C ALA A 102 17.81 -9.19 42.99
N GLU A 103 18.06 -10.36 43.59
CA GLU A 103 19.42 -10.86 43.80
C GLU A 103 20.17 -11.10 42.49
N ALA A 104 19.51 -11.69 41.49
CA ALA A 104 20.11 -11.96 40.20
C ALA A 104 20.51 -10.67 39.46
N GLU A 105 19.63 -9.68 39.49
CA GLU A 105 19.85 -8.37 38.87
C GLU A 105 20.91 -7.57 39.63
N TYR A 106 20.90 -7.60 40.96
CA TYR A 106 21.90 -6.91 41.78
C TYR A 106 23.32 -7.48 41.53
N ARG A 107 23.44 -8.80 41.40
CA ARG A 107 24.70 -9.45 40.98
C ARG A 107 25.12 -9.07 39.56
N SER A 108 24.15 -8.85 38.66
CA SER A 108 24.45 -8.33 37.32
C SER A 108 25.05 -6.92 37.40
N MET A 109 24.43 -6.05 38.20
CA MET A 109 24.93 -4.70 38.45
C MET A 109 26.33 -4.72 39.06
N ALA A 110 26.61 -5.60 40.02
CA ALA A 110 27.95 -5.74 40.61
C ALA A 110 29.00 -6.12 39.55
N SER A 111 28.67 -7.06 38.65
CA SER A 111 29.57 -7.42 37.54
C SER A 111 29.78 -6.27 36.55
N ALA A 112 28.74 -5.48 36.28
CA ALA A 112 28.82 -4.34 35.39
C ALA A 112 29.65 -3.20 35.99
N VAL A 113 29.47 -2.90 37.28
CA VAL A 113 30.25 -1.90 38.02
C VAL A 113 31.72 -2.29 38.14
N ALA A 114 32.03 -3.59 38.29
CA ALA A 114 33.41 -4.08 38.27
C ALA A 114 34.09 -3.80 36.91
N GLU A 115 33.40 -4.05 35.81
CA GLU A 115 33.88 -3.76 34.46
C GLU A 115 34.07 -2.25 34.24
N VAL A 116 33.09 -1.44 34.66
CA VAL A 116 33.18 0.04 34.61
C VAL A 116 34.40 0.54 35.40
N THR A 117 34.64 -0.01 36.59
CA THR A 117 35.79 0.38 37.43
C THR A 117 37.12 0.03 36.75
N TRP A 118 37.20 -1.12 36.10
CA TRP A 118 38.37 -1.51 35.31
C TRP A 118 38.58 -0.58 34.11
N LEU A 119 37.52 -0.26 33.37
CA LEU A 119 37.57 0.68 32.25
C LEU A 119 38.02 2.08 32.67
N LEU A 120 37.59 2.57 33.83
CA LEU A 120 38.07 3.85 34.38
C LEU A 120 39.58 3.87 34.61
N GLY A 121 40.15 2.77 35.11
CA GLY A 121 41.60 2.61 35.25
C GLY A 121 42.31 2.65 33.90
N LEU A 122 41.78 1.91 32.92
CA LEU A 122 42.30 1.89 31.55
C LEU A 122 42.24 3.27 30.89
N PHE A 123 41.11 3.98 30.96
CA PHE A 123 40.97 5.33 30.40
C PHE A 123 41.96 6.31 31.03
N LYS A 124 42.19 6.20 32.34
CA LYS A 124 43.19 7.01 33.04
C LYS A 124 44.61 6.75 32.52
N GLU A 125 44.98 5.49 32.32
CA GLU A 125 46.29 5.13 31.73
C GLU A 125 46.44 5.60 30.28
N LEU A 126 45.34 5.62 29.52
CA LEU A 126 45.29 6.14 28.16
C LEU A 126 45.20 7.68 28.09
N GLY A 127 45.19 8.38 29.23
CA GLY A 127 45.10 9.85 29.27
C GLY A 127 43.72 10.42 28.92
N VAL A 128 42.67 9.60 28.94
CA VAL A 128 41.28 10.01 28.66
C VAL A 128 40.55 10.34 29.95
N SER A 129 40.03 11.56 30.06
CA SER A 129 39.25 11.99 31.22
C SER A 129 37.76 11.63 31.05
N ILE A 130 37.20 10.90 32.02
CA ILE A 130 35.79 10.50 32.06
C ILE A 130 35.06 11.34 33.09
N GLN A 131 33.86 11.83 32.74
CA GLN A 131 33.00 12.56 33.67
C GLN A 131 32.36 11.60 34.68
N LEU A 132 32.44 11.94 35.96
CA LEU A 132 31.81 11.21 37.06
C LEU A 132 30.62 12.01 37.61
N PRO A 133 29.58 11.35 38.17
CA PRO A 133 29.41 9.90 38.30
C PRO A 133 28.89 9.23 37.01
N ILE A 134 29.35 8.02 36.74
CA ILE A 134 28.89 7.19 35.60
C ILE A 134 27.47 6.70 35.83
N ALA A 135 26.62 6.79 34.82
CA ALA A 135 25.25 6.26 34.86
C ALA A 135 25.24 4.72 34.70
N VAL A 136 24.68 4.02 35.69
CA VAL A 136 24.40 2.58 35.64
C VAL A 136 22.89 2.36 35.57
N LEU A 137 22.40 1.91 34.42
CA LEU A 137 20.99 1.75 34.10
C LEU A 137 20.50 0.32 34.38
N SER A 138 19.38 0.22 35.09
CA SER A 138 18.68 -1.03 35.37
C SER A 138 17.16 -0.83 35.31
N ASN A 139 16.42 -1.88 34.95
CA ASN A 139 14.95 -1.87 34.90
C ASN A 139 14.30 -2.34 36.21
N SER A 140 15.08 -2.55 37.27
CA SER A 140 14.61 -3.08 38.54
C SER A 140 14.60 -2.05 39.64
N LYS A 141 13.42 -1.53 39.98
CA LYS A 141 13.25 -0.54 41.06
C LYS A 141 13.80 -1.05 42.41
N THR A 142 13.64 -2.35 42.69
CA THR A 142 14.17 -2.98 43.91
C THR A 142 15.70 -2.87 43.98
N VAL A 143 16.40 -3.10 42.86
CA VAL A 143 17.87 -2.97 42.79
C VAL A 143 18.30 -1.52 43.02
N MET A 144 17.55 -0.55 42.51
CA MET A 144 17.80 0.88 42.73
C MET A 144 17.72 1.25 44.21
N GLU A 145 16.64 0.81 44.88
CA GLU A 145 16.42 1.06 46.29
C GLU A 145 17.49 0.37 47.15
N LEU A 146 17.89 -0.86 46.81
CA LEU A 146 18.96 -1.60 47.47
C LEU A 146 20.32 -0.89 47.34
N ALA A 147 20.60 -0.28 46.18
CA ALA A 147 21.82 0.46 45.93
C ALA A 147 21.84 1.82 46.67
N ALA A 148 20.69 2.49 46.79
CA ALA A 148 20.57 3.78 47.47
C ALA A 148 20.51 3.67 49.00
N ASN A 149 19.91 2.61 49.54
CA ASN A 149 19.68 2.47 50.98
C ASN A 149 20.95 2.02 51.73
N THR A 150 21.38 2.78 52.74
CA THR A 150 22.56 2.45 53.56
C THR A 150 22.26 1.48 54.70
N VAL A 151 20.98 1.21 54.99
CA VAL A 151 20.55 0.33 56.08
C VAL A 151 20.64 -1.14 55.66
N PHE A 152 21.25 -1.96 56.53
CA PHE A 152 21.32 -3.41 56.38
C PHE A 152 19.93 -4.04 56.51
N HIS A 153 19.56 -4.92 55.58
CA HIS A 153 18.29 -5.65 55.64
C HIS A 153 18.58 -7.15 55.73
N GLU A 154 17.96 -7.87 56.66
CA GLU A 154 18.25 -9.30 56.88
C GLU A 154 18.05 -10.18 55.65
N ARG A 155 17.17 -9.74 54.74
CA ARG A 155 16.88 -10.41 53.46
C ARG A 155 18.02 -10.32 52.43
N THR A 156 19.09 -9.54 52.63
CA THR A 156 20.19 -9.36 51.66
C THR A 156 21.53 -9.98 52.09
N LYS A 157 21.57 -10.72 53.22
CA LYS A 157 22.80 -11.35 53.77
C LYS A 157 23.61 -12.17 52.75
N HIS A 158 22.94 -12.76 51.75
CA HIS A 158 23.54 -13.65 50.75
C HIS A 158 24.18 -12.93 49.54
N ILE A 159 24.10 -11.59 49.49
CA ILE A 159 24.79 -10.71 48.51
C ILE A 159 25.49 -9.53 49.19
N GLU A 160 25.79 -9.64 50.48
CA GLU A 160 26.30 -8.55 51.30
C GLU A 160 27.58 -7.91 50.71
N ILE A 161 28.51 -8.72 50.23
CA ILE A 161 29.76 -8.23 49.60
C ILE A 161 29.46 -7.38 48.35
N ASP A 162 28.55 -7.84 47.49
CA ASP A 162 28.14 -7.10 46.29
C ASP A 162 27.46 -5.77 46.67
N CYS A 163 26.61 -5.78 47.71
CA CYS A 163 25.99 -4.57 48.23
C CYS A 163 27.02 -3.56 48.75
N HIS A 164 28.00 -4.01 49.53
CA HIS A 164 29.08 -3.14 50.01
C HIS A 164 29.92 -2.58 48.85
N PHE A 165 30.26 -3.41 47.87
CA PHE A 165 31.03 -2.99 46.71
C PHE A 165 30.32 -1.91 45.90
N ILE A 166 29.03 -2.09 45.56
CA ILE A 166 28.27 -1.10 44.78
C ILE A 166 28.06 0.19 45.58
N ARG A 167 27.70 0.08 46.86
CA ARG A 167 27.48 1.25 47.73
C ARG A 167 28.76 2.05 47.97
N ASP A 168 29.92 1.39 48.06
CA ASP A 168 31.23 2.06 48.10
C ASP A 168 31.42 2.95 46.87
N LYS A 169 31.16 2.44 45.67
CA LYS A 169 31.29 3.19 44.42
C LYS A 169 30.29 4.34 44.27
N ILE A 170 29.09 4.19 44.82
CA ILE A 170 28.10 5.27 44.88
C ILE A 170 28.58 6.37 45.86
N LYS A 171 29.00 5.98 47.06
CA LYS A 171 29.49 6.93 48.09
C LYS A 171 30.75 7.67 47.64
N SER A 172 31.64 7.02 46.91
CA SER A 172 32.85 7.64 46.35
C SER A 172 32.57 8.51 45.12
N GLY A 173 31.30 8.65 44.69
CA GLY A 173 30.92 9.45 43.53
C GLY A 173 31.37 8.88 42.18
N ILE A 174 31.73 7.59 42.11
CA ILE A 174 32.16 6.96 40.85
C ILE A 174 30.96 6.62 39.97
N ILE A 175 29.89 6.11 40.57
CA ILE A 175 28.67 5.73 39.85
C ILE A 175 27.43 6.33 40.51
N HIS A 176 26.37 6.43 39.72
CA HIS A 176 25.02 6.57 40.21
C HIS A 176 24.11 5.62 39.42
N THR A 177 22.96 5.27 39.97
CA THR A 177 22.04 4.33 39.32
C THR A 177 20.86 5.09 38.71
N ILE A 178 20.42 4.70 37.50
CA ILE A 178 19.20 5.21 36.86
C ILE A 178 18.22 4.07 36.51
N TYR A 179 16.92 4.30 36.70
CA TYR A 179 15.88 3.38 36.24
C TYR A 179 15.61 3.53 34.74
N VAL A 180 15.54 2.43 33.98
CA VAL A 180 15.18 2.41 32.56
C VAL A 180 14.02 1.43 32.28
N PRO A 181 13.00 1.79 31.48
CA PRO A 181 11.95 0.86 31.06
C PRO A 181 12.49 -0.29 30.21
N THR A 182 11.87 -1.48 30.30
CA THR A 182 12.29 -2.70 29.59
C THR A 182 12.43 -2.52 28.07
N GLN A 183 11.57 -1.70 27.44
CA GLN A 183 11.62 -1.43 25.99
C GLN A 183 12.94 -0.76 25.56
N HIS A 184 13.62 -0.07 26.49
CA HIS A 184 14.88 0.64 26.27
C HIS A 184 16.05 0.00 27.03
N GLN A 185 15.86 -1.18 27.63
CA GLN A 185 16.91 -1.89 28.34
C GLN A 185 17.82 -2.62 27.34
N GLU A 186 18.96 -2.02 27.01
CA GLU A 186 19.88 -2.55 25.99
C GLU A 186 20.53 -3.88 26.39
N ALA A 187 20.70 -4.14 27.69
CA ALA A 187 21.27 -5.39 28.18
C ALA A 187 20.35 -6.61 27.98
N ASP A 188 19.07 -6.41 27.65
CA ASP A 188 18.12 -7.48 27.37
C ASP A 188 18.59 -8.39 26.22
N LEU A 189 19.25 -7.81 25.21
CA LEU A 189 19.83 -8.55 24.08
C LEU A 189 20.83 -9.64 24.52
N LEU A 190 21.43 -9.46 25.70
CA LEU A 190 22.47 -10.33 26.24
C LEU A 190 21.96 -11.31 27.30
N THR A 191 20.70 -11.19 27.74
CA THR A 191 20.14 -11.98 28.86
C THR A 191 18.97 -12.87 28.46
N LYS A 192 18.25 -12.53 27.39
CA LYS A 192 17.02 -13.24 27.00
C LYS A 192 16.87 -13.37 25.48
N GLY A 193 16.07 -14.36 25.06
CA GLY A 193 15.63 -14.47 23.67
C GLY A 193 14.54 -13.44 23.41
N LEU A 194 14.75 -12.57 22.43
CA LEU A 194 13.84 -11.47 22.11
C LEU A 194 13.01 -11.79 20.87
N GLY A 195 11.80 -11.22 20.81
CA GLY A 195 11.02 -11.18 19.58
C GLY A 195 11.71 -10.33 18.50
N HIS A 196 11.40 -10.58 17.24
CA HIS A 196 12.09 -9.98 16.08
C HIS A 196 12.18 -8.45 16.13
N SER A 197 11.07 -7.76 16.41
CA SER A 197 11.02 -6.29 16.47
C SER A 197 11.92 -5.72 17.59
N GLN A 198 11.82 -6.26 18.80
CA GLN A 198 12.65 -5.83 19.94
C GLN A 198 14.12 -6.15 19.69
N HIS A 199 14.44 -7.29 19.09
CA HIS A 199 15.81 -7.69 18.76
C HIS A 199 16.46 -6.68 17.80
N HIS A 200 15.79 -6.34 16.68
CA HIS A 200 16.29 -5.34 15.73
C HIS A 200 16.39 -3.95 16.36
N HIS A 201 15.39 -3.53 17.14
CA HIS A 201 15.43 -2.25 17.85
C HIS A 201 16.67 -2.11 18.74
N LEU A 202 16.98 -3.13 19.55
CA LEU A 202 18.13 -3.11 20.45
C LEU A 202 19.48 -3.25 19.70
N ILE A 203 19.55 -4.04 18.62
CA ILE A 203 20.74 -4.11 17.75
C ILE A 203 21.07 -2.72 17.19
N GLY A 204 20.07 -1.99 16.70
CA GLY A 204 20.24 -0.61 16.23
C GLY A 204 20.73 0.33 17.33
N LYS A 205 20.17 0.22 18.54
CA LYS A 205 20.64 0.98 19.72
C LYS A 205 22.09 0.68 20.07
N LEU A 206 22.55 -0.57 19.94
CA LEU A 206 23.94 -0.96 20.16
C LEU A 206 24.93 -0.48 19.08
N GLY A 207 24.44 0.13 18.00
CA GLY A 207 25.29 0.57 16.89
C GLY A 207 25.82 -0.60 16.05
N VAL A 208 25.12 -1.73 16.03
CA VAL A 208 25.44 -2.88 15.16
C VAL A 208 24.77 -2.65 13.80
N LEU A 209 25.57 -2.46 12.75
CA LEU A 209 25.10 -2.10 11.41
C LEU A 209 25.61 -3.09 10.37
N ASN A 210 24.83 -3.30 9.30
CA ASN A 210 25.21 -4.14 8.17
C ASN A 210 25.79 -3.29 7.01
N ILE A 211 27.10 -3.36 6.78
CA ILE A 211 27.78 -2.55 5.75
C ILE A 211 27.61 -3.07 4.32
N LEU A 212 27.22 -4.34 4.16
CA LEU A 212 26.95 -4.95 2.85
C LEU A 212 25.49 -4.78 2.43
N HIS A 213 24.67 -4.23 3.31
CA HIS A 213 23.29 -3.92 3.01
C HIS A 213 23.22 -2.57 2.31
N PRO A 214 22.61 -2.45 1.12
CA PRO A 214 22.36 -1.15 0.52
C PRO A 214 21.51 -0.35 1.50
N GLN A 215 22.11 0.68 2.09
CA GLN A 215 21.36 1.62 2.89
C GLN A 215 20.66 2.56 1.93
N LEU A 216 19.33 2.62 2.04
CA LEU A 216 18.57 3.71 1.45
C LEU A 216 19.22 5.01 1.91
N GLU A 217 19.54 5.93 1.00
CA GLU A 217 20.18 7.19 1.37
C GLU A 217 19.22 8.14 2.14
N GLY A 218 18.08 7.65 2.63
CA GLY A 218 17.09 8.40 3.41
C GLY A 218 16.42 9.52 2.61
N GLY A 219 15.79 10.46 3.31
CA GLY A 219 15.08 11.62 2.73
C GLY A 219 15.95 12.64 1.99
N GLN A 220 17.24 12.36 1.74
CA GLN A 220 18.12 13.20 0.92
C GLN A 220 18.18 12.77 -0.55
N MET A 221 17.55 11.64 -0.90
CA MET A 221 17.53 11.13 -2.28
C MET A 221 16.63 11.96 -3.20
N PHE A 222 15.62 12.61 -2.62
CA PHE A 222 14.65 13.46 -3.30
C PHE A 222 14.37 14.71 -2.45
N THR A 223 14.13 15.84 -3.10
CA THR A 223 13.66 17.05 -2.41
C THR A 223 12.16 16.95 -2.16
N ILE A 224 11.64 17.46 -1.05
CA ILE A 224 10.20 17.45 -0.77
C ILE A 224 9.62 18.83 -1.08
N LYS A 225 8.56 18.88 -1.88
CA LYS A 225 7.68 20.06 -2.04
C LYS A 225 6.22 19.63 -2.00
N ALA A 226 5.35 20.57 -1.64
CA ALA A 226 3.91 20.35 -1.74
C ALA A 226 3.55 19.95 -3.17
N SER A 227 2.80 18.86 -3.29
CA SER A 227 2.20 18.41 -4.55
C SER A 227 0.79 18.96 -4.62
N ASP A 228 0.39 19.53 -5.75
CA ASP A 228 -0.96 20.07 -5.97
C ASP A 228 -2.04 18.96 -6.04
N TYR A 229 -1.64 17.70 -6.25
CA TYR A 229 -2.55 16.58 -6.51
C TYR A 229 -2.97 15.79 -5.28
N CYS A 230 -2.18 15.87 -4.21
CA CYS A 230 -2.47 15.20 -2.96
C CYS A 230 -2.79 16.30 -1.94
N GLY A 231 -3.50 15.99 -0.86
CA GLY A 231 -3.68 16.94 0.25
C GLY A 231 -2.33 17.47 0.78
N PRO A 232 -2.31 18.32 1.84
CA PRO A 232 -1.06 18.84 2.38
C PRO A 232 -0.02 17.72 2.50
N PRO A 233 1.20 17.90 1.96
CA PRO A 233 2.17 16.83 1.85
C PRO A 233 2.33 16.20 3.22
N ASN A 234 2.10 14.89 3.32
CA ASN A 234 2.50 14.11 4.47
C ASN A 234 3.72 13.31 4.02
N PRO A 235 4.93 13.90 4.04
CA PRO A 235 6.12 13.24 3.52
C PRO A 235 6.36 11.99 4.36
N ARG A 236 6.08 10.83 3.77
CA ARG A 236 6.26 9.52 4.41
C ARG A 236 7.71 9.26 4.82
N THR A 237 8.63 10.07 4.31
CA THR A 237 10.07 10.05 4.56
C THR A 237 10.52 10.90 5.76
N LEU A 238 9.62 11.59 6.47
CA LEU A 238 9.99 12.46 7.61
C LEU A 238 10.72 11.72 8.75
N SER A 239 10.41 10.43 8.96
CA SER A 239 11.06 9.59 9.97
C SER A 239 12.40 9.02 9.52
N TRP A 240 12.80 9.23 8.26
CA TRP A 240 13.94 8.53 7.66
C TRP A 240 15.26 9.21 8.03
N ASN A 241 15.92 8.66 9.04
CA ASN A 241 17.22 9.13 9.50
C ASN A 241 18.33 8.17 9.07
N LYS A 242 19.29 8.64 8.25
CA LYS A 242 20.43 7.83 7.78
C LYS A 242 21.29 7.23 8.90
N SER A 243 21.21 7.77 10.11
CA SER A 243 21.92 7.25 11.28
C SER A 243 21.20 6.07 11.96
N THR A 244 20.02 5.69 11.47
CA THR A 244 19.19 4.62 12.02
C THR A 244 18.94 3.54 10.96
N ASP A 245 18.68 2.31 11.41
CA ASP A 245 18.35 1.19 10.53
C ASP A 245 17.09 1.52 9.72
N CYS A 246 17.14 1.41 8.39
CA CYS A 246 16.02 1.69 7.51
C CYS A 246 14.80 0.80 7.76
N CYS A 247 14.98 -0.38 8.34
CA CYS A 247 13.86 -1.25 8.73
C CYS A 247 13.09 -0.76 9.95
N SER A 248 13.61 0.26 10.64
CA SER A 248 12.90 0.96 11.72
C SER A 248 12.19 2.24 11.25
N TRP A 249 12.36 2.62 9.98
CA TRP A 249 11.70 3.79 9.42
C TRP A 249 10.22 3.53 9.22
N ASP A 250 9.42 4.59 9.40
CA ASP A 250 7.99 4.48 9.18
C ASP A 250 7.71 4.04 7.74
N ARG A 251 6.86 3.02 7.59
CA ARG A 251 6.42 2.44 6.32
C ARG A 251 7.54 1.93 5.40
N VAL A 252 8.66 1.48 5.97
CA VAL A 252 9.71 0.74 5.25
C VAL A 252 9.74 -0.72 5.72
N PRO A 253 8.81 -1.56 5.23
CA PRO A 253 8.79 -2.97 5.56
C PRO A 253 10.03 -3.69 5.02
N CYS A 254 10.68 -4.44 5.91
CA CYS A 254 11.78 -5.33 5.60
C CYS A 254 11.38 -6.80 5.76
N ASP A 255 12.02 -7.68 4.99
CA ASP A 255 11.93 -9.12 5.15
C ASP A 255 12.44 -9.52 6.55
N GLU A 256 11.62 -10.28 7.28
CA GLU A 256 11.92 -10.68 8.67
C GLU A 256 13.14 -11.58 8.81
N MET A 257 13.56 -12.26 7.73
CA MET A 257 14.72 -13.16 7.78
C MET A 257 16.00 -12.48 7.29
N THR A 258 15.90 -11.64 6.26
CA THR A 258 17.07 -11.06 5.61
C THR A 258 17.35 -9.61 6.03
N GLY A 259 16.38 -8.92 6.64
CA GLY A 259 16.48 -7.49 6.95
C GLY A 259 16.47 -6.60 5.72
N GLN A 260 16.09 -7.13 4.54
CA GLN A 260 16.08 -6.38 3.28
C GLN A 260 14.74 -5.69 3.05
N VAL A 261 14.78 -4.45 2.58
CA VAL A 261 13.58 -3.70 2.19
C VAL A 261 12.85 -4.44 1.06
N ILE A 262 11.58 -4.74 1.27
CA ILE A 262 10.75 -5.52 0.33
C ILE A 262 9.62 -4.72 -0.29
N ASP A 263 9.20 -3.62 0.32
CA ASP A 263 8.13 -2.77 -0.18
C ASP A 263 8.43 -1.31 0.18
N LEU A 264 8.24 -0.42 -0.79
CA LEU A 264 8.36 1.02 -0.63
C LEU A 264 7.14 1.67 -1.30
N ASP A 265 6.19 2.12 -0.47
CA ASP A 265 5.05 2.94 -0.87
C ASP A 265 5.29 4.40 -0.47
N LEU A 266 5.72 5.17 -1.46
CA LEU A 266 6.02 6.59 -1.41
C LEU A 266 5.02 7.42 -2.23
N THR A 267 3.84 6.87 -2.52
CA THR A 267 2.78 7.58 -3.23
C THR A 267 2.38 8.87 -2.50
N CYS A 268 2.14 9.95 -3.24
CA CYS A 268 1.68 11.23 -2.68
C CYS A 268 2.63 11.82 -1.60
N SER A 269 3.93 11.63 -1.75
CA SER A 269 4.92 12.09 -0.76
C SER A 269 5.53 13.46 -1.07
N GLY A 270 5.12 14.09 -2.17
CA GLY A 270 5.66 15.40 -2.59
C GLY A 270 7.13 15.34 -3.03
N LEU A 271 7.58 14.17 -3.49
CA LEU A 271 8.99 13.95 -3.86
C LEU A 271 9.30 14.62 -5.19
N GLN A 272 10.44 15.30 -5.24
CA GLN A 272 11.00 15.96 -6.40
C GLN A 272 12.46 15.54 -6.63
N GLY A 273 12.90 15.58 -7.88
CA GLY A 273 14.28 15.30 -8.25
C GLY A 273 14.39 14.43 -9.48
N LYS A 274 15.59 13.95 -9.78
CA LYS A 274 15.85 13.04 -10.91
C LYS A 274 16.07 11.63 -10.40
N PHE A 275 15.68 10.64 -11.20
CA PHE A 275 16.16 9.27 -11.00
C PHE A 275 17.63 9.18 -11.41
N HIS A 276 18.51 9.28 -10.42
CA HIS A 276 19.93 9.05 -10.63
C HIS A 276 20.19 7.56 -10.87
N SER A 277 20.90 7.21 -11.93
CA SER A 277 21.19 5.81 -12.28
C SER A 277 22.01 5.09 -11.20
N ASN A 278 22.82 5.83 -10.44
CA ASN A 278 23.61 5.36 -9.30
C ASN A 278 22.85 5.38 -7.95
N SER A 279 21.56 5.72 -7.95
CA SER A 279 20.73 5.74 -6.74
C SER A 279 20.71 4.39 -6.03
N SER A 280 20.86 4.39 -4.70
CA SER A 280 20.75 3.17 -3.89
C SER A 280 19.36 2.53 -3.94
N LEU A 281 18.32 3.27 -4.36
CA LEU A 281 16.97 2.74 -4.59
C LEU A 281 16.98 1.60 -5.61
N PHE A 282 17.72 1.78 -6.71
CA PHE A 282 17.83 0.79 -7.79
C PHE A 282 18.81 -0.36 -7.45
N GLN A 283 19.39 -0.35 -6.24
CA GLN A 283 20.26 -1.41 -5.72
C GLN A 283 19.55 -2.34 -4.75
N LEU A 284 18.29 -2.04 -4.39
CA LEU A 284 17.46 -2.87 -3.50
C LEU A 284 16.97 -4.13 -4.24
N SER A 285 17.86 -5.10 -4.43
CA SER A 285 17.60 -6.31 -5.24
C SER A 285 16.42 -7.17 -4.75
N SER A 286 16.05 -7.05 -3.47
CA SER A 286 14.94 -7.77 -2.84
C SER A 286 13.62 -6.98 -2.82
N LEU A 287 13.61 -5.76 -3.35
CA LEU A 287 12.42 -4.93 -3.42
C LEU A 287 11.38 -5.57 -4.36
N LYS A 288 10.20 -5.85 -3.81
CA LYS A 288 9.07 -6.49 -4.50
C LYS A 288 8.04 -5.45 -4.96
N ARG A 289 7.87 -4.36 -4.22
CA ARG A 289 6.98 -3.25 -4.59
C ARG A 289 7.72 -1.92 -4.49
N LEU A 290 7.61 -1.12 -5.54
CA LEU A 290 8.00 0.28 -5.56
C LEU A 290 6.84 1.10 -6.13
N ASP A 291 6.21 1.89 -5.27
CA ASP A 291 5.15 2.82 -5.64
C ASP A 291 5.63 4.25 -5.38
N LEU A 292 5.91 4.95 -6.47
CA LEU A 292 6.34 6.34 -6.48
C LEU A 292 5.30 7.22 -7.16
N SER A 293 4.07 6.73 -7.33
CA SER A 293 3.03 7.46 -8.05
C SER A 293 2.66 8.79 -7.38
N HIS A 294 2.12 9.74 -8.15
CA HIS A 294 1.70 11.05 -7.65
C HIS A 294 2.81 11.87 -6.95
N ASN A 295 4.01 11.87 -7.51
CA ASN A 295 5.12 12.76 -7.12
C ASN A 295 5.52 13.65 -8.33
N ASP A 296 6.65 14.35 -8.26
CA ASP A 296 7.13 15.24 -9.33
C ASP A 296 8.60 15.00 -9.66
N PHE A 297 8.88 13.99 -10.50
CA PHE A 297 10.23 13.67 -10.95
C PHE A 297 10.60 14.36 -12.28
N SER A 298 9.96 15.49 -12.59
CA SER A 298 10.13 16.22 -13.86
C SER A 298 11.54 16.80 -14.05
N GLY A 299 12.22 17.17 -12.96
CA GLY A 299 13.66 17.50 -12.92
C GLY A 299 14.22 18.23 -14.15
N SER A 300 13.63 19.37 -14.53
CA SER A 300 14.01 20.39 -15.53
C SER A 300 14.38 19.99 -16.97
N ILE A 301 15.04 18.85 -17.27
CA ILE A 301 15.32 18.38 -18.66
C ILE A 301 15.37 16.84 -18.79
N CYS A 302 15.54 16.04 -17.72
CA CYS A 302 15.86 14.59 -17.82
C CYS A 302 15.08 13.69 -16.82
N GLY A 303 13.75 13.77 -16.77
CA GLY A 303 12.90 12.86 -15.98
C GLY A 303 12.70 11.48 -16.64
N HIS A 304 13.75 10.86 -17.17
CA HIS A 304 13.68 9.53 -17.79
C HIS A 304 13.80 8.42 -16.74
N ILE A 305 13.12 7.30 -16.97
CA ILE A 305 13.24 6.08 -16.18
C ILE A 305 14.56 5.38 -16.54
N PRO A 306 15.61 5.43 -15.70
CA PRO A 306 16.89 4.84 -16.05
C PRO A 306 16.79 3.32 -16.20
N SER A 307 17.54 2.73 -17.13
CA SER A 307 17.59 1.27 -17.33
C SER A 307 18.06 0.50 -16.09
N THR A 308 18.73 1.17 -15.14
CA THR A 308 19.12 0.57 -13.85
C THR A 308 17.93 0.17 -12.99
N VAL A 309 16.71 0.66 -13.25
CA VAL A 309 15.48 0.13 -12.63
C VAL A 309 15.33 -1.38 -12.80
N CYS A 310 15.88 -1.92 -13.90
CA CYS A 310 15.85 -3.36 -14.22
C CYS A 310 16.85 -4.20 -13.40
N ASN A 311 17.63 -3.57 -12.50
CA ASN A 311 18.44 -4.27 -11.50
C ASN A 311 17.60 -4.80 -10.33
N LEU A 312 16.35 -4.33 -10.19
CA LEU A 312 15.42 -4.78 -9.15
C LEU A 312 14.83 -6.15 -9.51
N LYS A 313 15.61 -7.21 -9.33
CA LYS A 313 15.28 -8.57 -9.80
C LYS A 313 14.09 -9.22 -9.09
N ALA A 314 13.78 -8.81 -7.86
CA ALA A 314 12.63 -9.32 -7.10
C ALA A 314 11.32 -8.58 -7.38
N MET A 315 11.32 -7.54 -8.23
CA MET A 315 10.17 -6.65 -8.43
C MET A 315 8.94 -7.42 -8.90
N ARG A 316 7.79 -7.08 -8.31
CA ARG A 316 6.44 -7.54 -8.63
C ARG A 316 5.55 -6.38 -9.05
N VAL A 317 5.68 -5.23 -8.39
CA VAL A 317 4.86 -4.03 -8.60
C VAL A 317 5.77 -2.82 -8.79
N LEU A 318 5.73 -2.22 -9.98
CA LEU A 318 6.38 -0.94 -10.28
C LEU A 318 5.31 0.07 -10.70
N ASP A 319 5.08 1.09 -9.88
CA ASP A 319 4.19 2.20 -10.19
C ASP A 319 4.93 3.53 -10.15
N LEU A 320 5.01 4.18 -11.32
CA LEU A 320 5.59 5.49 -11.55
C LEU A 320 4.55 6.46 -12.16
N GLY A 321 3.26 6.19 -12.01
CA GLY A 321 2.18 6.99 -12.57
C GLY A 321 2.14 8.43 -12.04
N ARG A 322 1.69 9.38 -12.87
CA ARG A 322 1.50 10.80 -12.50
C ARG A 322 2.76 11.44 -11.91
N ASN A 323 3.88 11.36 -12.63
CA ASN A 323 5.18 11.86 -12.18
C ASN A 323 5.85 12.86 -13.14
N HIS A 324 5.14 13.27 -14.21
CA HIS A 324 5.68 14.14 -15.26
C HIS A 324 6.98 13.60 -15.91
N LEU A 325 7.17 12.28 -15.92
CA LEU A 325 8.35 11.61 -16.50
C LEU A 325 8.38 11.77 -18.03
N ASN A 326 9.56 11.76 -18.63
CA ASN A 326 9.75 11.89 -20.08
C ASN A 326 10.73 10.83 -20.63
N GLY A 327 11.05 10.91 -21.92
CA GLY A 327 11.95 9.95 -22.58
C GLY A 327 11.26 8.65 -23.00
N THR A 328 12.03 7.61 -23.28
CA THR A 328 11.51 6.32 -23.74
C THR A 328 11.27 5.35 -22.59
N ILE A 329 10.27 4.48 -22.73
CA ILE A 329 10.07 3.34 -21.83
C ILE A 329 11.25 2.36 -22.01
N PRO A 330 12.02 2.03 -20.95
CA PRO A 330 13.11 1.06 -21.05
C PRO A 330 12.59 -0.33 -21.44
N GLN A 331 13.14 -0.90 -22.52
CA GLN A 331 12.70 -2.22 -23.01
C GLN A 331 12.88 -3.33 -21.97
N CYS A 332 13.88 -3.21 -21.10
CA CYS A 332 14.16 -4.21 -20.06
C CYS A 332 13.00 -4.40 -19.07
N LEU A 333 12.10 -3.42 -18.91
CA LEU A 333 10.88 -3.58 -18.10
C LEU A 333 10.00 -4.72 -18.63
N GLY A 334 9.96 -4.90 -19.95
CA GLY A 334 9.27 -6.01 -20.61
C GLY A 334 9.98 -7.37 -20.50
N GLU A 335 11.21 -7.41 -19.95
CA GLU A 335 12.02 -8.63 -19.76
C GLU A 335 12.23 -9.02 -18.28
N MET A 336 11.76 -8.19 -17.33
CA MET A 336 11.74 -8.51 -15.90
C MET A 336 10.79 -9.67 -15.55
N SER A 337 11.32 -10.89 -15.47
CA SER A 337 10.55 -12.14 -15.29
C SER A 337 9.57 -12.16 -14.10
N GLY A 338 9.83 -11.39 -13.06
CA GLY A 338 8.98 -11.31 -11.87
C GLY A 338 7.87 -10.26 -11.92
N LEU A 339 7.91 -9.32 -12.86
CA LEU A 339 7.05 -8.14 -12.83
C LEU A 339 5.60 -8.51 -13.20
N MET A 340 4.66 -8.16 -12.32
CA MET A 340 3.22 -8.45 -12.48
C MET A 340 2.42 -7.18 -12.77
N ILE A 341 2.82 -6.05 -12.17
CA ILE A 341 2.12 -4.77 -12.30
C ILE A 341 3.10 -3.71 -12.80
N LEU A 342 2.74 -3.06 -13.91
CA LEU A 342 3.45 -1.93 -14.46
C LEU A 342 2.50 -0.73 -14.64
N GLY A 343 2.60 0.25 -13.74
CA GLY A 343 1.88 1.52 -13.81
C GLY A 343 2.81 2.65 -14.25
N LEU A 344 2.57 3.22 -15.43
CA LEU A 344 3.33 4.36 -15.98
C LEU A 344 2.40 5.48 -16.48
N ASN A 345 1.14 5.48 -16.07
CA ASN A 345 0.10 6.37 -16.57
C ASN A 345 0.36 7.85 -16.27
N ASN A 346 -0.22 8.76 -17.06
CA ASN A 346 -0.14 10.21 -16.90
C ASN A 346 1.31 10.71 -16.78
N ASN A 347 2.11 10.40 -17.78
CA ASN A 347 3.47 10.91 -17.94
C ASN A 347 3.64 11.45 -19.38
N SER A 348 4.87 11.83 -19.75
CA SER A 348 5.27 12.22 -21.11
C SER A 348 6.18 11.17 -21.76
N LEU A 349 5.95 9.87 -21.47
CA LEU A 349 6.78 8.77 -21.97
C LEU A 349 6.47 8.46 -23.43
N SER A 350 7.47 7.96 -24.14
CA SER A 350 7.44 7.62 -25.57
C SER A 350 8.05 6.23 -25.83
N GLY A 351 8.05 5.80 -27.09
CA GLY A 351 8.54 4.47 -27.49
C GLY A 351 7.45 3.40 -27.43
N THR A 352 7.88 2.14 -27.26
CA THR A 352 7.02 0.94 -27.19
C THR A 352 7.48 0.05 -26.05
N ILE A 353 6.72 -0.98 -25.67
CA ILE A 353 7.16 -2.00 -24.71
C ILE A 353 7.09 -3.38 -25.37
N ASN A 354 8.21 -4.10 -25.38
CA ASN A 354 8.27 -5.48 -25.84
C ASN A 354 8.23 -6.44 -24.65
N THR A 355 7.10 -7.12 -24.46
CA THR A 355 6.87 -7.97 -23.30
C THR A 355 7.20 -9.44 -23.56
N LYS A 356 8.02 -10.03 -22.67
CA LYS A 356 8.31 -11.47 -22.53
C LYS A 356 7.89 -12.00 -21.15
N ASN A 357 7.17 -11.19 -20.37
CA ASN A 357 6.85 -11.43 -18.97
C ASN A 357 5.39 -11.84 -18.75
N GLN A 358 5.09 -12.17 -17.49
CA GLN A 358 3.77 -12.54 -16.98
C GLN A 358 3.06 -11.35 -16.33
N LEU A 359 3.01 -10.21 -17.03
CA LEU A 359 2.30 -9.02 -16.55
C LEU A 359 0.80 -9.31 -16.45
N ARG A 360 0.19 -8.94 -15.32
CA ARG A 360 -1.25 -8.99 -15.05
C ARG A 360 -1.91 -7.62 -15.26
N ILE A 361 -1.17 -6.54 -14.97
CA ILE A 361 -1.64 -5.17 -15.12
C ILE A 361 -0.61 -4.33 -15.89
N ILE A 362 -1.08 -3.68 -16.95
CA ILE A 362 -0.33 -2.69 -17.72
C ILE A 362 -1.19 -1.43 -17.83
N ASN A 363 -0.75 -0.34 -17.18
CA ASN A 363 -1.39 0.96 -17.27
C ASN A 363 -0.43 2.00 -17.87
N LEU A 364 -0.64 2.33 -19.14
CA LEU A 364 0.14 3.31 -19.90
C LEU A 364 -0.71 4.52 -20.33
N TYR A 365 -1.90 4.69 -19.75
CA TYR A 365 -2.83 5.77 -20.06
C TYR A 365 -2.15 7.14 -20.01
N GLY A 366 -2.46 8.06 -20.94
CA GLY A 366 -1.98 9.45 -20.85
C GLY A 366 -0.47 9.57 -21.02
N ASN A 367 0.06 9.11 -22.15
CA ASN A 367 1.47 9.21 -22.53
C ASN A 367 1.59 9.64 -24.02
N LYS A 368 2.81 9.59 -24.58
CA LYS A 368 3.12 9.96 -25.97
C LYS A 368 3.53 8.74 -26.81
N LEU A 369 2.92 7.58 -26.54
CA LEU A 369 3.23 6.34 -27.28
C LEU A 369 2.68 6.42 -28.71
N LYS A 370 3.49 6.04 -29.68
CA LYS A 370 3.20 6.15 -31.13
C LYS A 370 3.28 4.80 -31.80
N GLY A 371 2.72 4.71 -33.00
CA GLY A 371 2.74 3.51 -33.82
C GLY A 371 1.62 2.54 -33.46
N LYS A 372 1.88 1.25 -33.62
CA LYS A 372 0.90 0.17 -33.46
C LYS A 372 0.85 -0.37 -32.02
N VAL A 373 -0.24 -1.05 -31.69
CA VAL A 373 -0.31 -1.80 -30.43
C VAL A 373 0.73 -2.94 -30.48
N PRO A 374 1.64 -3.07 -29.50
CA PRO A 374 2.75 -4.02 -29.60
C PRO A 374 2.27 -5.48 -29.62
N PRO A 375 2.56 -6.27 -30.68
CA PRO A 375 2.09 -7.66 -30.77
C PRO A 375 2.62 -8.58 -29.66
N SER A 376 3.74 -8.20 -29.02
CA SER A 376 4.35 -8.92 -27.90
C SER A 376 3.47 -8.99 -26.66
N LEU A 377 2.42 -8.17 -26.55
CA LEU A 377 1.43 -8.24 -25.48
C LEU A 377 0.70 -9.60 -25.44
N ILE A 378 0.65 -10.34 -26.55
CA ILE A 378 0.09 -11.70 -26.58
C ILE A 378 0.85 -12.68 -25.68
N ASN A 379 2.11 -12.37 -25.34
CA ASN A 379 2.92 -13.20 -24.45
C ASN A 379 2.51 -13.05 -22.98
N CYS A 380 1.76 -12.00 -22.62
CA CYS A 380 1.28 -11.77 -21.25
C CYS A 380 -0.01 -12.56 -21.00
N ILE A 381 0.10 -13.89 -20.94
CA ILE A 381 -1.06 -14.80 -20.87
C ILE A 381 -1.97 -14.59 -19.64
N TYR A 382 -1.46 -13.94 -18.59
CA TYR A 382 -2.21 -13.61 -17.36
C TYR A 382 -2.68 -12.15 -17.33
N LEU A 383 -2.62 -11.43 -18.45
CA LEU A 383 -2.98 -10.01 -18.52
C LEU A 383 -4.48 -9.85 -18.27
N GLU A 384 -4.84 -9.16 -17.19
CA GLU A 384 -6.22 -8.87 -16.81
C GLU A 384 -6.61 -7.43 -17.10
N PHE A 385 -5.64 -6.51 -17.02
CA PHE A 385 -5.84 -5.07 -17.16
C PHE A 385 -4.87 -4.50 -18.18
N LEU A 386 -5.38 -3.93 -19.27
CA LEU A 386 -4.62 -3.18 -20.25
C LEU A 386 -5.28 -1.82 -20.52
N ASP A 387 -4.59 -0.74 -20.16
CA ASP A 387 -5.00 0.63 -20.51
C ASP A 387 -3.89 1.31 -21.32
N LEU A 388 -4.17 1.57 -22.60
CA LEU A 388 -3.33 2.30 -23.53
C LEU A 388 -3.96 3.65 -23.91
N GLY A 389 -4.97 4.09 -23.17
CA GLY A 389 -5.77 5.26 -23.51
C GLY A 389 -4.97 6.57 -23.54
N ASN A 390 -5.49 7.57 -24.23
CA ASN A 390 -4.91 8.91 -24.37
C ASN A 390 -3.42 8.88 -24.75
N ASN A 391 -3.10 8.11 -25.79
CA ASN A 391 -1.79 8.05 -26.44
C ASN A 391 -1.90 8.50 -27.91
N GLU A 392 -0.81 8.40 -28.67
CA GLU A 392 -0.74 8.74 -30.10
C GLU A 392 -0.70 7.49 -31.01
N LEU A 393 -1.29 6.38 -30.55
CA LEU A 393 -1.34 5.11 -31.29
C LEU A 393 -2.18 5.25 -32.56
N ASN A 394 -1.65 4.77 -33.68
CA ASN A 394 -2.29 4.78 -35.00
C ASN A 394 -2.26 3.36 -35.57
N ASP A 395 -3.38 2.66 -35.45
CA ASP A 395 -3.54 1.25 -35.79
C ASP A 395 -5.02 0.94 -36.06
N THR A 396 -5.27 -0.24 -36.62
CA THR A 396 -6.61 -0.85 -36.65
C THR A 396 -6.91 -1.54 -35.32
N PHE A 397 -8.16 -1.98 -35.11
CA PHE A 397 -8.54 -2.69 -33.90
C PHE A 397 -7.69 -3.98 -33.71
N PRO A 398 -6.95 -4.12 -32.59
CA PRO A 398 -6.08 -5.27 -32.34
C PRO A 398 -6.88 -6.49 -31.84
N SER A 399 -7.65 -7.12 -32.71
CA SER A 399 -8.53 -8.26 -32.36
C SER A 399 -7.78 -9.45 -31.73
N TRP A 400 -6.49 -9.61 -32.05
CA TRP A 400 -5.62 -10.63 -31.44
C TRP A 400 -5.46 -10.50 -29.93
N LEU A 401 -5.70 -9.32 -29.32
CA LEU A 401 -5.72 -9.17 -27.86
C LEU A 401 -6.81 -10.02 -27.21
N GLY A 402 -7.89 -10.32 -27.93
CA GLY A 402 -8.97 -11.16 -27.44
C GLY A 402 -8.56 -12.62 -27.22
N GLY A 403 -7.40 -13.04 -27.75
CA GLY A 403 -6.83 -14.35 -27.48
C GLY A 403 -6.25 -14.50 -26.08
N LEU A 404 -6.12 -13.41 -25.32
CA LEU A 404 -5.64 -13.45 -23.93
C LEU A 404 -6.76 -13.97 -23.02
N PRO A 405 -6.54 -15.09 -22.29
CA PRO A 405 -7.60 -15.80 -21.60
C PRO A 405 -8.19 -15.04 -20.41
N ASP A 406 -7.38 -14.21 -19.73
CA ASP A 406 -7.76 -13.55 -18.48
C ASP A 406 -8.09 -12.05 -18.66
N LEU A 407 -8.08 -11.54 -19.90
CA LEU A 407 -8.24 -10.10 -20.18
C LEU A 407 -9.65 -9.63 -19.84
N GLN A 408 -9.74 -8.80 -18.80
CA GLN A 408 -10.99 -8.28 -18.23
C GLN A 408 -11.20 -6.79 -18.51
N ILE A 409 -10.13 -6.01 -18.62
CA ILE A 409 -10.18 -4.57 -18.92
C ILE A 409 -9.32 -4.27 -20.14
N LEU A 410 -9.93 -3.67 -21.16
CA LEU A 410 -9.27 -3.11 -22.32
C LEU A 410 -9.71 -1.67 -22.54
N SER A 411 -8.78 -0.72 -22.38
CA SER A 411 -8.96 0.67 -22.76
C SER A 411 -8.00 1.04 -23.88
N LEU A 412 -8.57 1.37 -25.04
CA LEU A 412 -7.88 1.87 -26.23
C LEU A 412 -8.40 3.25 -26.63
N ARG A 413 -9.04 3.98 -25.69
CA ARG A 413 -9.51 5.35 -25.91
C ARG A 413 -8.37 6.20 -26.45
N SER A 414 -8.39 6.59 -27.70
CA SER A 414 -7.30 7.36 -28.33
C SER A 414 -7.91 8.36 -29.30
N LYS A 415 -7.11 9.04 -30.12
CA LYS A 415 -7.60 9.95 -31.16
C LYS A 415 -7.39 9.43 -32.58
N LYS A 416 -6.62 8.34 -32.74
CA LYS A 416 -6.02 7.96 -34.03
C LYS A 416 -6.27 6.51 -34.44
N LEU A 417 -6.88 5.66 -33.61
CA LEU A 417 -7.24 4.30 -34.07
C LEU A 417 -8.41 4.38 -35.06
N HIS A 418 -8.43 3.50 -36.05
CA HIS A 418 -9.36 3.66 -37.18
C HIS A 418 -9.74 2.33 -37.86
N GLY A 419 -10.63 2.44 -38.85
CA GLY A 419 -11.09 1.32 -39.66
C GLY A 419 -12.21 0.53 -39.01
N PRO A 420 -12.73 -0.49 -39.70
CA PRO A 420 -13.76 -1.35 -39.14
C PRO A 420 -13.21 -2.25 -38.04
N ILE A 421 -14.07 -2.54 -37.05
CA ILE A 421 -13.81 -3.60 -36.09
C ILE A 421 -14.25 -4.91 -36.74
N SER A 422 -13.31 -5.64 -37.33
CA SER A 422 -13.54 -6.97 -37.89
C SER A 422 -12.87 -8.03 -37.03
N ASP A 423 -13.58 -9.14 -36.82
CA ASP A 423 -13.00 -10.37 -36.31
C ASP A 423 -12.73 -11.32 -37.49
N SER A 424 -11.55 -11.92 -37.53
CA SER A 424 -11.09 -12.73 -38.67
C SER A 424 -10.97 -14.21 -38.34
N ARG A 425 -11.33 -14.68 -37.13
CA ARG A 425 -11.13 -16.09 -36.76
C ARG A 425 -12.25 -16.65 -35.88
N THR A 426 -12.57 -17.91 -36.13
CA THR A 426 -13.37 -18.81 -35.31
C THR A 426 -12.72 -18.99 -33.92
N GLY A 427 -13.28 -18.38 -32.87
CA GLY A 427 -12.86 -18.59 -31.47
C GLY A 427 -13.52 -17.62 -30.48
N ASN A 428 -13.58 -17.99 -29.20
CA ASN A 428 -14.16 -17.17 -28.11
C ASN A 428 -13.22 -16.02 -27.69
N LEU A 429 -12.93 -15.08 -28.60
CA LEU A 429 -12.05 -13.93 -28.32
C LEU A 429 -12.70 -12.95 -27.33
N PHE A 430 -11.97 -12.43 -26.34
CA PHE A 430 -12.50 -11.51 -25.33
C PHE A 430 -13.59 -12.11 -24.41
N ALA A 431 -13.62 -13.44 -24.21
CA ALA A 431 -14.62 -14.10 -23.38
C ALA A 431 -14.71 -13.56 -21.94
N GLN A 432 -13.59 -13.14 -21.35
CA GLN A 432 -13.53 -12.63 -19.97
C GLN A 432 -13.70 -11.11 -19.86
N ILE A 433 -13.88 -10.39 -20.97
CA ILE A 433 -13.91 -8.92 -20.92
C ILE A 433 -15.10 -8.42 -20.11
N ARG A 434 -14.83 -7.43 -19.25
CA ARG A 434 -15.82 -6.76 -18.38
C ARG A 434 -15.88 -5.27 -18.68
N VAL A 435 -14.75 -4.66 -19.02
CA VAL A 435 -14.67 -3.25 -19.43
C VAL A 435 -13.99 -3.18 -20.79
N ILE A 436 -14.68 -2.58 -21.75
CA ILE A 436 -14.09 -2.22 -23.03
C ILE A 436 -14.37 -0.74 -23.35
N ASP A 437 -13.31 0.06 -23.42
CA ASP A 437 -13.37 1.48 -23.81
C ASP A 437 -12.60 1.70 -25.11
N LEU A 438 -13.33 1.92 -26.20
CA LEU A 438 -12.82 2.24 -27.53
C LEU A 438 -13.14 3.68 -27.93
N SER A 439 -13.54 4.52 -26.98
CA SER A 439 -14.10 5.83 -27.25
C SER A 439 -13.09 6.80 -27.87
N SER A 440 -13.62 7.87 -28.48
CA SER A 440 -12.85 9.00 -29.04
C SER A 440 -11.94 8.67 -30.23
N ASN A 441 -12.10 7.49 -30.84
CA ASN A 441 -11.31 7.05 -32.00
C ASN A 441 -12.02 7.36 -33.34
N GLY A 442 -11.44 6.86 -34.43
CA GLY A 442 -12.00 6.90 -35.78
C GLY A 442 -12.47 5.55 -36.29
N PHE A 443 -12.89 4.61 -35.41
CA PHE A 443 -13.46 3.34 -35.84
C PHE A 443 -14.73 3.58 -36.67
N SER A 444 -14.94 2.79 -37.72
CA SER A 444 -15.99 3.00 -38.72
C SER A 444 -16.71 1.72 -39.11
N GLY A 445 -17.75 1.81 -39.93
CA GLY A 445 -18.55 0.66 -40.35
C GLY A 445 -19.52 0.20 -39.25
N THR A 446 -20.04 -1.01 -39.38
CA THR A 446 -21.08 -1.52 -38.48
C THR A 446 -20.54 -1.93 -37.11
N LEU A 447 -21.40 -1.87 -36.10
CA LEU A 447 -21.08 -2.43 -34.79
C LEU A 447 -20.85 -3.96 -34.90
N PRO A 448 -19.74 -4.48 -34.37
CA PRO A 448 -19.29 -5.85 -34.62
C PRO A 448 -20.10 -6.90 -33.85
N VAL A 449 -21.19 -7.42 -34.43
CA VAL A 449 -22.09 -8.42 -33.80
C VAL A 449 -21.33 -9.61 -33.22
N SER A 450 -20.34 -10.14 -33.94
CA SER A 450 -19.52 -11.26 -33.48
C SER A 450 -18.70 -10.93 -32.23
N LEU A 451 -18.17 -9.70 -32.13
CA LEU A 451 -17.42 -9.26 -30.96
C LEU A 451 -18.33 -9.16 -29.74
N PHE A 452 -19.52 -8.58 -29.88
CA PHE A 452 -20.50 -8.56 -28.80
C PHE A 452 -20.88 -9.99 -28.37
N ASP A 453 -21.14 -10.90 -29.31
CA ASP A 453 -21.47 -12.28 -28.93
C ASP A 453 -20.38 -12.94 -28.09
N ASN A 454 -19.12 -12.61 -28.35
CA ASN A 454 -18.00 -13.19 -27.60
C ASN A 454 -17.87 -12.67 -26.16
N PHE A 455 -18.55 -11.60 -25.73
CA PHE A 455 -18.44 -11.02 -24.38
C PHE A 455 -19.16 -11.86 -23.31
N GLN A 456 -18.75 -13.12 -23.13
CA GLN A 456 -19.42 -14.10 -22.26
C GLN A 456 -19.50 -13.65 -20.79
N ALA A 457 -18.44 -13.05 -20.25
CA ALA A 457 -18.43 -12.55 -18.87
C ALA A 457 -19.42 -11.41 -18.61
N MET A 458 -19.87 -10.70 -19.66
CA MET A 458 -20.87 -9.64 -19.54
C MET A 458 -22.32 -10.18 -19.58
N LYS A 459 -22.51 -11.44 -19.97
CA LYS A 459 -23.83 -12.13 -20.02
C LYS A 459 -24.28 -12.65 -18.65
N THR A 460 -23.48 -12.47 -17.60
CA THR A 460 -23.80 -12.91 -16.23
C THR A 460 -23.87 -11.71 -15.29
N ILE A 461 -24.82 -11.74 -14.36
CA ILE A 461 -24.90 -10.80 -13.24
C ILE A 461 -24.01 -11.38 -12.13
N GLY A 462 -22.99 -10.65 -11.68
CA GLY A 462 -22.01 -11.15 -10.71
C GLY A 462 -22.64 -11.73 -9.45
N GLU A 463 -22.04 -12.79 -8.91
CA GLU A 463 -22.55 -13.53 -7.75
C GLU A 463 -22.73 -12.61 -6.52
N ASN A 464 -23.87 -12.75 -5.85
CA ASN A 464 -24.19 -12.10 -4.57
C ASN A 464 -23.33 -12.68 -3.42
N SER A 465 -22.00 -12.67 -3.53
CA SER A 465 -21.09 -13.26 -2.54
C SER A 465 -20.98 -12.45 -1.24
N GLY A 466 -21.66 -11.29 -1.14
CA GLY A 466 -21.54 -10.36 -0.01
C GLY A 466 -20.18 -9.70 0.11
N THR A 467 -19.19 -10.10 -0.70
CA THR A 467 -17.81 -9.61 -0.70
C THR A 467 -17.51 -8.87 -2.00
N ARG A 468 -16.83 -7.72 -1.89
CA ARG A 468 -16.43 -6.92 -3.06
C ARG A 468 -15.23 -7.57 -3.74
N GLU A 469 -15.44 -8.10 -4.94
CA GLU A 469 -14.35 -8.61 -5.78
C GLU A 469 -13.82 -7.55 -6.76
N TYR A 470 -12.50 -7.41 -6.79
CA TYR A 470 -11.79 -6.49 -7.66
C TYR A 470 -11.06 -7.25 -8.76
N ILE A 471 -10.98 -6.64 -9.95
CA ILE A 471 -10.16 -7.15 -11.06
C ILE A 471 -8.70 -7.05 -10.62
N ALA A 472 -7.95 -8.14 -10.75
CA ALA A 472 -6.58 -8.28 -10.23
C ALA A 472 -6.42 -8.02 -8.72
N GLY A 473 -7.48 -8.24 -7.92
CA GLY A 473 -7.54 -7.90 -6.49
C GLY A 473 -6.77 -8.82 -5.53
N ASP A 474 -6.32 -9.98 -5.99
CA ASP A 474 -5.52 -10.97 -5.25
C ASP A 474 -4.01 -10.69 -5.29
N ILE A 475 -3.56 -9.68 -6.03
CA ILE A 475 -2.13 -9.36 -6.19
C ILE A 475 -1.61 -8.56 -4.98
N PHE A 476 -0.49 -9.02 -4.39
CA PHE A 476 0.42 -8.30 -3.46
C PHE A 476 -0.15 -7.04 -2.77
N GLY A 477 -1.00 -7.23 -1.75
CA GLY A 477 -1.48 -6.17 -0.88
C GLY A 477 -2.42 -5.15 -1.54
N SER A 478 -2.73 -4.08 -0.82
CA SER A 478 -3.70 -3.02 -1.11
C SER A 478 -3.39 -2.17 -2.38
N TYR A 479 -2.74 -2.70 -3.42
CA TYR A 479 -2.47 -1.93 -4.65
C TYR A 479 -3.78 -1.51 -5.34
N ALA A 480 -3.87 -0.24 -5.71
CA ALA A 480 -5.07 0.37 -6.28
C ALA A 480 -4.76 0.94 -7.66
N ASN A 481 -5.08 0.20 -8.72
CA ASN A 481 -4.99 0.76 -10.06
C ASN A 481 -6.17 1.70 -10.33
N THR A 482 -5.95 2.67 -11.22
CA THR A 482 -6.95 3.65 -11.63
C THR A 482 -7.29 3.46 -13.11
N LEU A 483 -8.58 3.26 -13.40
CA LEU A 483 -9.11 3.26 -14.75
C LEU A 483 -9.90 4.56 -14.99
N ILE A 484 -9.73 5.18 -16.14
CA ILE A 484 -10.49 6.38 -16.52
C ILE A 484 -11.42 6.05 -17.69
N VAL A 485 -12.72 6.29 -17.52
CA VAL A 485 -13.73 6.07 -18.56
C VAL A 485 -14.59 7.32 -18.72
N THR A 486 -14.82 7.76 -19.96
CA THR A 486 -15.72 8.89 -20.23
C THR A 486 -17.18 8.43 -20.30
N THR A 487 -18.03 9.01 -19.46
CA THR A 487 -19.47 8.74 -19.47
C THR A 487 -20.23 10.06 -19.38
N LYS A 488 -21.25 10.24 -20.25
CA LYS A 488 -22.02 11.50 -20.34
C LYS A 488 -21.15 12.76 -20.47
N GLY A 489 -20.03 12.67 -21.20
CA GLY A 489 -19.11 13.80 -21.42
C GLY A 489 -18.10 14.07 -20.29
N TRP A 490 -18.12 13.28 -19.20
CA TRP A 490 -17.23 13.44 -18.06
C TRP A 490 -16.30 12.24 -17.88
N ASP A 491 -15.02 12.49 -17.63
CA ASP A 491 -14.06 11.45 -17.27
C ASP A 491 -14.30 11.01 -15.84
N ARG A 492 -14.63 9.73 -15.65
CA ARG A 492 -14.79 9.09 -14.33
C ARG A 492 -13.56 8.27 -13.99
N GLU A 493 -13.00 8.52 -12.82
CA GLU A 493 -11.91 7.72 -12.26
C GLU A 493 -12.47 6.57 -11.40
N PHE A 494 -12.10 5.35 -11.75
CA PHE A 494 -12.41 4.14 -10.99
C PHE A 494 -11.16 3.68 -10.25
N PHE A 495 -11.07 4.02 -8.96
CA PHE A 495 -10.06 3.48 -8.06
C PHE A 495 -10.44 2.05 -7.69
N ARG A 496 -9.58 1.07 -8.04
CA ARG A 496 -9.85 -0.37 -7.91
C ARG A 496 -11.15 -0.79 -8.60
N VAL A 497 -11.03 -1.29 -9.81
CA VAL A 497 -12.19 -1.68 -10.61
C VAL A 497 -12.84 -2.95 -10.06
N LEU A 498 -14.10 -2.86 -9.64
CA LEU A 498 -14.90 -4.01 -9.21
C LEU A 498 -15.23 -4.90 -10.42
N LYS A 499 -15.25 -6.22 -10.24
CA LYS A 499 -15.70 -7.16 -11.29
C LYS A 499 -17.15 -6.92 -11.74
N THR A 500 -17.96 -6.27 -10.89
CA THR A 500 -19.34 -5.89 -11.20
C THR A 500 -19.44 -4.62 -12.06
N ASN A 501 -18.36 -3.84 -12.20
CA ASN A 501 -18.36 -2.65 -13.05
C ASN A 501 -18.17 -3.06 -14.52
N ILE A 502 -19.26 -3.53 -15.15
CA ILE A 502 -19.25 -3.96 -16.53
C ILE A 502 -19.62 -2.78 -17.44
N ILE A 503 -18.73 -2.44 -18.39
CA ILE A 503 -18.78 -1.20 -19.16
C ILE A 503 -18.46 -1.46 -20.64
N ILE A 504 -19.31 -0.96 -21.54
CA ILE A 504 -19.04 -0.81 -22.97
C ILE A 504 -19.08 0.68 -23.31
N ASN A 505 -17.96 1.23 -23.76
CA ASN A 505 -17.86 2.63 -24.18
C ASN A 505 -17.26 2.75 -25.59
N PHE A 506 -18.10 2.87 -26.61
CA PHE A 506 -17.71 3.06 -28.02
C PHE A 506 -18.07 4.48 -28.52
N SER A 507 -18.30 5.42 -27.60
CA SER A 507 -18.68 6.79 -27.94
C SER A 507 -17.63 7.55 -28.74
N ARG A 508 -18.04 8.58 -29.50
CA ARG A 508 -17.14 9.43 -30.30
C ARG A 508 -16.32 8.62 -31.29
N ASN A 509 -16.99 7.85 -32.13
CA ASN A 509 -16.43 7.11 -33.26
C ASN A 509 -17.25 7.43 -34.52
N ARG A 510 -17.11 6.62 -35.58
CA ARG A 510 -17.86 6.73 -36.84
C ARG A 510 -18.63 5.44 -37.13
N PHE A 511 -19.15 4.76 -36.09
CA PHE A 511 -19.97 3.57 -36.30
C PHE A 511 -21.28 3.93 -37.00
N GLU A 512 -21.66 3.12 -37.98
CA GLU A 512 -22.82 3.31 -38.86
C GLU A 512 -23.82 2.16 -38.68
N ASP A 513 -24.94 2.23 -39.41
CA ASP A 513 -26.06 1.28 -39.36
C ASP A 513 -26.70 1.15 -37.96
N TYR A 514 -27.28 0.00 -37.68
CA TYR A 514 -28.15 -0.23 -36.53
C TYR A 514 -27.39 -0.70 -35.28
N LEU A 515 -27.96 -0.40 -34.11
CA LEU A 515 -27.57 -0.97 -32.84
C LEU A 515 -27.95 -2.46 -32.82
N PRO A 516 -27.00 -3.41 -32.66
CA PRO A 516 -27.33 -4.83 -32.72
C PRO A 516 -28.14 -5.30 -31.52
N SER A 517 -29.23 -6.04 -31.77
CA SER A 517 -30.12 -6.58 -30.72
C SER A 517 -29.41 -7.49 -29.71
N ILE A 518 -28.28 -8.09 -30.12
CA ILE A 518 -27.44 -8.94 -29.26
C ILE A 518 -26.94 -8.21 -28.01
N THR A 519 -26.87 -6.87 -28.05
CA THR A 519 -26.49 -6.08 -26.87
C THR A 519 -27.42 -6.35 -25.69
N GLY A 520 -28.68 -6.70 -25.92
CA GLY A 520 -29.65 -7.09 -24.87
C GLY A 520 -29.31 -8.39 -24.11
N TYR A 521 -28.39 -9.23 -24.59
CA TYR A 521 -28.00 -10.45 -23.85
C TYR A 521 -26.94 -10.20 -22.76
N HIS A 522 -26.36 -9.00 -22.70
CA HIS A 522 -25.31 -8.66 -21.72
C HIS A 522 -25.91 -8.19 -20.40
N VAL A 523 -26.70 -9.02 -19.74
CA VAL A 523 -27.51 -8.66 -18.55
C VAL A 523 -26.69 -8.15 -17.36
N GLY A 524 -25.37 -8.39 -17.32
CA GLY A 524 -24.45 -7.83 -16.33
C GLY A 524 -24.02 -6.39 -16.60
N LEU A 525 -24.27 -5.85 -17.80
CA LEU A 525 -23.82 -4.53 -18.25
C LEU A 525 -24.38 -3.42 -17.35
N ARG A 526 -23.50 -2.56 -16.84
CA ARG A 526 -23.86 -1.39 -16.02
C ARG A 526 -23.80 -0.07 -16.77
N THR A 527 -22.88 0.04 -17.72
CA THR A 527 -22.71 1.26 -18.53
C THR A 527 -22.63 0.90 -20.01
N LEU A 528 -23.52 1.49 -20.81
CA LEU A 528 -23.50 1.44 -22.27
C LEU A 528 -23.42 2.86 -22.82
N ASN A 529 -22.31 3.21 -23.45
CA ASN A 529 -22.10 4.51 -24.05
C ASN A 529 -21.74 4.39 -25.54
N LEU A 530 -22.67 4.76 -26.40
CA LEU A 530 -22.54 4.76 -27.87
C LEU A 530 -22.74 6.15 -28.47
N SER A 531 -22.73 7.21 -27.65
CA SER A 531 -23.01 8.58 -28.10
C SER A 531 -22.00 9.09 -29.12
N HIS A 532 -22.36 10.08 -29.93
CA HIS A 532 -21.50 10.67 -30.96
C HIS A 532 -20.96 9.61 -31.94
N ASN A 533 -21.87 8.92 -32.61
CA ASN A 533 -21.58 8.02 -33.72
C ASN A 533 -22.49 8.38 -34.91
N CYS A 534 -22.48 7.57 -35.96
CA CYS A 534 -23.33 7.71 -37.14
C CYS A 534 -24.42 6.63 -37.19
N LEU A 535 -24.85 6.10 -36.04
CA LEU A 535 -25.84 5.01 -36.01
C LEU A 535 -27.17 5.48 -36.59
N GLU A 536 -27.68 4.76 -37.59
CA GLU A 536 -28.83 5.16 -38.41
C GLU A 536 -29.66 3.95 -38.86
N GLY A 537 -30.81 4.21 -39.49
CA GLY A 537 -31.57 3.18 -40.20
C GLY A 537 -32.33 2.15 -39.35
N GLY A 538 -32.38 2.31 -38.01
CA GLY A 538 -33.09 1.37 -37.13
C GLY A 538 -33.55 1.96 -35.80
N GLU A 539 -34.54 1.31 -35.18
CA GLU A 539 -35.00 1.61 -33.82
C GLU A 539 -34.01 1.11 -32.77
N ILE A 540 -34.09 1.66 -31.55
CA ILE A 540 -33.39 1.08 -30.40
C ILE A 540 -34.00 -0.32 -30.15
N PRO A 541 -33.22 -1.42 -30.21
CA PRO A 541 -33.79 -2.76 -30.10
C PRO A 541 -34.51 -2.98 -28.76
N GLN A 542 -35.74 -3.52 -28.82
CA GLN A 542 -36.55 -3.82 -27.63
C GLN A 542 -35.86 -4.81 -26.69
N GLN A 543 -34.95 -5.64 -27.21
CA GLN A 543 -34.13 -6.57 -26.43
C GLN A 543 -33.30 -5.84 -25.37
N LEU A 544 -32.96 -4.55 -25.51
CA LEU A 544 -32.18 -3.85 -24.49
C LEU A 544 -32.94 -3.67 -23.17
N VAL A 545 -34.26 -3.84 -23.14
CA VAL A 545 -35.08 -3.78 -21.92
C VAL A 545 -34.69 -4.87 -20.91
N SER A 546 -34.11 -5.99 -21.36
CA SER A 546 -33.62 -7.07 -20.49
C SER A 546 -32.39 -6.69 -19.65
N LEU A 547 -31.74 -5.56 -19.95
CA LEU A 547 -30.53 -5.10 -19.25
C LEU A 547 -30.87 -4.51 -17.89
N THR A 548 -31.34 -5.34 -16.96
CA THR A 548 -31.83 -4.90 -15.65
C THR A 548 -30.76 -4.31 -14.74
N SER A 549 -29.48 -4.57 -15.01
CA SER A 549 -28.33 -4.02 -14.27
C SER A 549 -27.81 -2.69 -14.83
N LEU A 550 -28.36 -2.23 -15.96
CA LEU A 550 -27.89 -1.04 -16.67
C LEU A 550 -28.23 0.21 -15.87
N ALA A 551 -27.20 0.90 -15.39
CA ALA A 551 -27.32 2.12 -14.60
C ALA A 551 -27.02 3.39 -15.43
N VAL A 552 -26.23 3.28 -16.50
CA VAL A 552 -25.87 4.41 -17.35
C VAL A 552 -26.05 4.02 -18.82
N LEU A 553 -26.98 4.67 -19.49
CA LEU A 553 -27.14 4.61 -20.95
C LEU A 553 -26.81 5.98 -21.56
N ASN A 554 -26.08 5.99 -22.67
CA ASN A 554 -25.95 7.18 -23.51
C ASN A 554 -25.91 6.82 -25.00
N LEU A 555 -26.94 7.23 -25.73
CA LEU A 555 -27.11 7.07 -27.17
C LEU A 555 -27.19 8.42 -27.90
N SER A 556 -26.85 9.52 -27.21
CA SER A 556 -26.97 10.87 -27.76
C SER A 556 -26.15 11.06 -29.03
N ASP A 557 -26.54 12.02 -29.87
CA ASP A 557 -25.80 12.44 -31.05
C ASP A 557 -25.52 11.26 -32.01
N ASN A 558 -26.62 10.62 -32.43
CA ASN A 558 -26.68 9.62 -33.49
C ASN A 558 -27.83 10.01 -34.45
N ARG A 559 -28.27 9.11 -35.33
CA ARG A 559 -29.40 9.30 -36.25
C ARG A 559 -30.48 8.24 -36.02
N LEU A 560 -30.67 7.85 -34.77
CA LEU A 560 -31.66 6.83 -34.39
C LEU A 560 -33.09 7.36 -34.59
N VAL A 561 -34.00 6.45 -34.91
CA VAL A 561 -35.42 6.75 -35.17
C VAL A 561 -36.33 5.80 -34.39
N GLY A 562 -37.62 6.12 -34.33
CA GLY A 562 -38.63 5.23 -33.73
C GLY A 562 -38.79 5.43 -32.22
N CYS A 563 -39.40 4.44 -31.57
CA CYS A 563 -39.80 4.54 -30.17
C CYS A 563 -38.72 4.07 -29.21
N ILE A 564 -38.46 4.88 -28.17
CA ILE A 564 -37.62 4.47 -27.05
C ILE A 564 -38.30 3.27 -26.35
N PRO A 565 -37.60 2.12 -26.16
CA PRO A 565 -38.13 0.97 -25.44
C PRO A 565 -38.62 1.33 -24.04
N LYS A 566 -39.76 0.78 -23.63
CA LYS A 566 -40.29 0.96 -22.27
C LYS A 566 -39.83 -0.16 -21.35
N GLY A 567 -39.48 0.18 -20.12
CA GLY A 567 -39.14 -0.80 -19.10
C GLY A 567 -38.30 -0.24 -17.97
N LYS A 568 -38.26 -0.95 -16.84
CA LYS A 568 -37.76 -0.45 -15.54
C LYS A 568 -36.53 0.45 -15.60
N GLN A 569 -35.44 0.00 -16.24
CA GLN A 569 -34.22 0.83 -16.36
C GLN A 569 -34.37 1.93 -17.41
N PHE A 570 -34.98 1.64 -18.57
CA PHE A 570 -35.18 2.60 -19.65
C PHE A 570 -36.05 3.79 -19.24
N ASP A 571 -37.04 3.57 -18.40
CA ASP A 571 -37.93 4.61 -17.88
C ASP A 571 -37.22 5.58 -16.91
N THR A 572 -35.99 5.24 -16.48
CA THR A 572 -35.19 6.07 -15.54
C THR A 572 -34.18 6.98 -16.23
N PHE A 573 -33.87 6.73 -17.52
CA PHE A 573 -32.84 7.50 -18.22
C PHE A 573 -33.36 8.88 -18.62
N GLU A 574 -32.48 9.88 -18.46
CA GLU A 574 -32.79 11.28 -18.75
C GLU A 574 -32.82 11.57 -20.26
N ASN A 575 -33.44 12.70 -20.63
CA ASN A 575 -33.43 13.22 -22.00
C ASN A 575 -32.00 13.34 -22.59
N SER A 576 -31.02 13.68 -21.74
CA SER A 576 -29.60 13.77 -22.13
C SER A 576 -29.04 12.47 -22.75
N SER A 577 -29.60 11.30 -22.41
CA SER A 577 -29.19 10.01 -22.98
C SER A 577 -29.64 9.79 -24.43
N TYR A 578 -30.58 10.59 -24.94
CA TYR A 578 -31.20 10.41 -26.27
C TYR A 578 -31.09 11.65 -27.17
N GLN A 579 -30.67 12.79 -26.61
CA GLN A 579 -30.53 14.07 -27.32
C GLN A 579 -29.75 13.95 -28.63
N GLY A 580 -30.08 14.75 -29.64
CA GLY A 580 -29.40 14.74 -30.93
C GLY A 580 -29.86 13.65 -31.90
N ASN A 581 -30.88 12.86 -31.53
CA ASN A 581 -31.55 11.91 -32.42
C ASN A 581 -32.95 12.42 -32.78
N ASP A 582 -33.07 13.18 -33.88
CA ASP A 582 -34.31 13.91 -34.21
C ASP A 582 -35.55 13.00 -34.46
N GLY A 583 -35.29 11.75 -34.86
CA GLY A 583 -36.31 10.76 -35.16
C GLY A 583 -36.80 9.92 -33.98
N LEU A 584 -36.17 10.01 -32.81
CA LEU A 584 -36.59 9.29 -31.61
C LEU A 584 -37.85 9.92 -30.98
N ARG A 585 -38.69 9.07 -30.39
CA ARG A 585 -39.97 9.40 -29.74
C ARG A 585 -40.19 8.54 -28.49
N GLY A 586 -41.12 8.92 -27.63
CA GLY A 586 -41.42 8.24 -26.36
C GLY A 586 -40.68 8.86 -25.17
N LEU A 587 -41.05 8.46 -23.95
CA LEU A 587 -40.42 8.97 -22.73
C LEU A 587 -38.90 8.69 -22.75
N PRO A 588 -38.05 9.65 -22.33
CA PRO A 588 -38.36 10.96 -21.72
C PRO A 588 -38.53 12.11 -22.73
N LEU A 589 -38.60 11.86 -24.04
CA LEU A 589 -38.77 12.88 -25.08
C LEU A 589 -40.23 13.35 -25.17
N SER A 590 -40.44 14.59 -25.62
CA SER A 590 -41.77 15.22 -25.73
C SER A 590 -42.64 14.71 -26.89
N LYS A 591 -42.07 13.93 -27.82
CA LYS A 591 -42.80 13.39 -28.99
C LYS A 591 -43.44 12.05 -28.64
N TYR A 592 -44.75 11.91 -28.83
CA TYR A 592 -45.47 10.67 -28.57
C TYR A 592 -45.18 9.58 -29.61
N CYS A 593 -45.11 8.34 -29.12
CA CYS A 593 -45.19 7.13 -29.92
C CYS A 593 -46.66 6.83 -30.19
N GLY A 594 -47.18 7.21 -31.36
CA GLY A 594 -48.59 7.01 -31.71
C GLY A 594 -48.93 5.52 -31.81
N GLY A 595 -50.08 5.13 -31.24
CA GLY A 595 -50.60 3.77 -31.22
C GLY A 595 -51.46 3.51 -29.99
N ASP A 596 -52.61 4.19 -29.91
CA ASP A 596 -53.76 3.67 -29.19
C ASP A 596 -55.00 3.95 -30.06
N ASP A 597 -55.61 2.88 -30.56
CA ASP A 597 -56.80 2.94 -31.40
C ASP A 597 -58.02 3.22 -30.53
N GLY A 598 -58.64 4.38 -30.74
CA GLY A 598 -60.06 4.64 -30.51
C GLY A 598 -60.50 4.96 -29.08
N VAL A 599 -60.66 6.26 -28.78
CA VAL A 599 -61.93 6.94 -28.41
C VAL A 599 -61.66 8.47 -28.49
N PRO A 600 -62.62 9.31 -28.95
CA PRO A 600 -62.33 10.68 -29.37
C PRO A 600 -62.32 11.73 -28.25
N GLN A 601 -61.38 12.66 -28.40
CA GLN A 601 -61.48 14.13 -28.27
C GLN A 601 -62.24 14.77 -27.09
N ALA A 602 -61.43 15.46 -26.27
CA ALA A 602 -61.51 16.89 -25.91
C ALA A 602 -62.87 17.53 -25.64
N THR A 603 -63.02 18.00 -24.39
CA THR A 603 -63.64 19.30 -24.08
C THR A 603 -62.90 19.93 -22.90
N THR A 604 -62.28 21.09 -23.12
CA THR A 604 -62.01 22.11 -22.09
C THR A 604 -63.18 23.12 -22.07
N PRO A 605 -63.20 24.09 -21.15
CA PRO A 605 -63.77 24.02 -19.80
C PRO A 605 -65.08 24.83 -19.70
N VAL A 606 -65.93 24.53 -18.72
CA VAL A 606 -67.03 25.43 -18.32
C VAL A 606 -66.86 25.74 -16.84
N GLU A 607 -66.77 27.03 -16.55
CA GLU A 607 -66.72 27.63 -15.21
C GLU A 607 -68.09 27.61 -14.52
N LEU A 608 -68.02 27.83 -13.20
CA LEU A 608 -69.00 28.42 -12.27
C LEU A 608 -69.71 27.46 -11.29
N ASP A 609 -69.16 27.53 -10.07
CA ASP A 609 -69.78 27.91 -8.80
C ASP A 609 -70.75 26.98 -8.04
N ASP A 610 -70.34 26.77 -6.78
CA ASP A 610 -71.09 26.81 -5.52
C ASP A 610 -72.25 25.84 -5.29
N ASP A 611 -72.11 24.91 -4.33
CA ASP A 611 -72.62 25.10 -2.97
C ASP A 611 -72.43 23.84 -2.08
N GLU A 612 -72.40 24.13 -0.78
CA GLU A 612 -72.24 23.33 0.46
C GLU A 612 -73.21 22.12 0.55
N GLU A 613 -73.09 21.09 1.40
CA GLU A 613 -72.85 21.03 2.85
C GLU A 613 -72.38 19.62 3.29
N GLU A 614 -71.84 19.64 4.50
CA GLU A 614 -71.36 18.62 5.44
C GLU A 614 -72.25 17.38 5.67
N GLU A 615 -71.66 16.24 6.03
CA GLU A 615 -71.75 15.71 7.41
C GLU A 615 -70.82 14.50 7.61
N GLU A 616 -70.26 14.46 8.82
CA GLU A 616 -69.22 13.61 9.38
C GLU A 616 -69.74 12.21 9.76
N GLU A 617 -68.85 11.21 9.84
CA GLU A 617 -68.73 10.43 11.09
C GLU A 617 -67.37 9.71 11.20
N GLU A 618 -66.89 9.77 12.43
CA GLU A 618 -65.57 9.48 13.00
C GLU A 618 -65.27 7.98 13.20
N GLY A 619 -63.98 7.67 13.41
CA GLY A 619 -63.57 6.45 14.11
C GLY A 619 -62.10 6.04 13.94
N ASP A 620 -61.20 6.82 14.56
CA ASP A 620 -60.02 6.43 15.39
C ASP A 620 -59.00 5.36 14.95
N LEU A 621 -57.73 5.35 15.38
CA LEU A 621 -56.74 6.26 15.96
C LEU A 621 -55.51 5.37 16.22
N ILE A 622 -54.29 5.85 15.97
CA ILE A 622 -52.94 5.46 16.52
C ILE A 622 -51.92 5.82 15.42
N SER A 623 -50.88 6.64 15.59
CA SER A 623 -50.44 7.57 16.64
C SER A 623 -49.31 8.42 16.02
N TRP A 624 -49.47 9.75 16.03
CA TRP A 624 -48.51 10.75 15.55
C TRP A 624 -47.29 10.96 16.47
N GLN A 625 -47.10 10.11 17.48
CA GLN A 625 -46.03 10.24 18.47
C GLN A 625 -44.65 9.75 17.97
N ALA A 626 -44.58 9.11 16.80
CA ALA A 626 -43.30 8.68 16.20
C ALA A 626 -42.62 9.77 15.34
N VAL A 627 -43.38 10.74 14.81
CA VAL A 627 -42.86 11.76 13.88
C VAL A 627 -42.27 12.98 14.62
N LEU A 628 -42.76 13.26 15.84
CA LEU A 628 -42.31 14.40 16.65
C LEU A 628 -41.07 14.12 17.54
N MET A 629 -40.63 12.87 17.68
CA MET A 629 -39.39 12.55 18.43
C MET A 629 -38.10 12.59 17.57
N GLY A 630 -38.22 12.71 16.25
CA GLY A 630 -37.06 12.73 15.33
C GLY A 630 -36.47 14.12 15.07
N PHE A 631 -37.20 15.20 15.34
CA PHE A 631 -36.77 16.57 14.99
C PHE A 631 -36.10 17.34 16.13
N GLY A 632 -36.14 16.83 17.37
CA GLY A 632 -35.70 17.55 18.57
C GLY A 632 -34.28 17.24 19.09
N CYS A 633 -33.60 16.20 18.61
CA CYS A 633 -32.30 15.78 19.17
C CYS A 633 -31.09 16.03 18.24
N GLY A 634 -31.28 16.03 16.92
CA GLY A 634 -30.19 16.23 15.97
C GLY A 634 -29.68 17.67 15.86
N LEU A 635 -30.59 18.66 15.92
CA LEU A 635 -30.24 20.07 15.74
C LEU A 635 -29.46 20.63 16.94
N VAL A 636 -29.86 20.26 18.17
CA VAL A 636 -29.23 20.74 19.40
C VAL A 636 -27.82 20.17 19.55
N ILE A 637 -27.62 18.87 19.27
CA ILE A 637 -26.29 18.25 19.32
C ILE A 637 -25.39 18.83 18.22
N GLY A 638 -25.91 19.01 17.00
CA GLY A 638 -25.16 19.59 15.89
C GLY A 638 -24.68 21.02 16.17
N VAL A 639 -25.55 21.88 16.70
CA VAL A 639 -25.21 23.28 17.02
C VAL A 639 -24.26 23.36 18.23
N SER A 640 -24.39 22.49 19.23
CA SER A 640 -23.46 22.44 20.37
C SER A 640 -22.06 21.97 19.98
N ILE A 641 -21.94 21.01 19.04
CA ILE A 641 -20.63 20.57 18.53
C ILE A 641 -19.98 21.69 17.72
N ILE A 642 -20.73 22.40 16.87
CA ILE A 642 -20.22 23.53 16.08
C ILE A 642 -19.78 24.69 16.99
N TYR A 643 -20.54 25.01 18.03
CA TYR A 643 -20.18 26.03 19.01
C TYR A 643 -18.92 25.66 19.82
N LEU A 644 -18.80 24.40 20.25
CA LEU A 644 -17.61 23.89 20.94
C LEU A 644 -16.36 23.90 20.03
N MET A 645 -16.51 23.54 18.75
CA MET A 645 -15.42 23.61 17.77
C MET A 645 -14.96 25.05 17.50
N LEU A 646 -15.90 26.00 17.41
CA LEU A 646 -15.58 27.42 17.20
C LEU A 646 -14.97 28.09 18.45
N SER A 647 -15.30 27.62 19.65
CA SER A 647 -14.79 28.19 20.91
C SER A 647 -13.42 27.65 21.35
N THR A 648 -13.03 26.44 20.92
CA THR A 648 -11.83 25.75 21.42
C THR A 648 -10.68 25.60 20.40
N HIS A 649 -10.91 25.91 19.12
CA HIS A 649 -9.92 25.84 18.03
C HIS A 649 -9.13 24.51 17.91
N TYR A 650 -9.74 23.38 18.26
CA TYR A 650 -9.26 22.03 17.93
C TYR A 650 -10.40 21.16 17.41
N PRO A 651 -10.22 20.39 16.31
CA PRO A 651 -11.20 19.42 15.85
C PRO A 651 -11.08 18.11 16.63
N VAL A 652 -12.21 17.50 16.98
CA VAL A 652 -12.28 16.08 17.41
C VAL A 652 -12.45 15.19 16.19
#